data_AF-A0A1G3UGF0-F1
#
_entry.id   AF-A0A1G3UGF0-F1
#
_cell.length_a   1.000
_cell.length_b   1.000
_cell.length_c   1.000
_cell.angle_alpha   90.00
_cell.angle_beta   90.00
_cell.angle_gamma   90.00
#
_symmetry.space_group_name_H-M   'P 1'
#
loop_
_entity.id
_entity.type
_entity.pdbx_description
1 polymer ?
#
loop_
_entity_poly.entity_id
_entity_poly.type
_entity_poly.pdbx_seq_one_letter_code
_entity_poly.pdbx_strand_id
1 'polypeptide(L)'
;MVDNHLCFSAEDIADITGGTWENLNDNTLIIKEFQNTYHYLKKGDCFVVRSDNWPNSSAYKNNEHLINKAVKKGISAIIVDENLKINVNIPVLKVENSYFAIKKLAKYASKNTQAKKVLITGSYGKTGFKLNLNHISKKQKSCYVRANSANYAASTYCNTASIKQDNELFLLELPVSKKEKIQRRSRLINPDIGVITSIGHEGIERFKSIEAIIENKLSIAYGIKKGGKLLLPHDDEHYLQIKKEAKKYRHVDILTYGTPRRCNANLLYKKFEDFGWNVIAKIEDRVVAYRVPFFEEYAVSTSLGVLLCAYHLGLDIHDAANEYYSCENFKSSGLFYKVNYKSKNFYLYDQSKRGGIEGYENFFKTFSYIEPKNNGRKILLTSEFVDYKDGEIAFIDTKKFQKLIKDSGIKTFYSVEKFSEHINVLSDKSIWKNHSIDFNNIKDEIIDSIKDDDILCVKGIFESILPKFILYIKNLDGIKLTKVKSKNSMQDENLSFRGLRALHVDDLATFKKYTHAADKASWIYYFPFLYFWSLSNSRELLIGEQNSSIKLFLLRTLNGEKKPDFEMFIPPLPFNETVLDNSLNALYRYNKKQKAKILWVDRDDLIKIKSSKKFDDILFKLRDREYIYNPKIYNDLSGQKLRNIRRAVAKIDTLENVEILEYSNKDKKECLELLDEWSIRQSSKYNNLDNRYTKMCLEYAHLFDKKDLLGLVFKIDSKIKSFHFAGEITKNIGSLFVIKSDHNINGLHIYMEYLMIIKMQNFNFLNAASDMGHTGLKHNKQILRPAKMLNMYKAYKDKKVTIQKEAFKDEF
;
A
#
# COMPACT_ATOMS: atom_id res chain seq x y z
N MET A 1 -29.37 31.35 -4.61
CA MET A 1 -28.44 30.24 -4.34
C MET A 1 -29.24 29.20 -3.59
N VAL A 2 -29.53 28.05 -4.21
CA VAL A 2 -30.34 27.00 -3.59
C VAL A 2 -29.38 26.05 -2.87
N ASP A 3 -29.38 26.12 -1.54
CA ASP A 3 -28.67 25.21 -0.63
C ASP A 3 -29.32 23.82 -0.69
N ASN A 4 -29.05 23.08 -1.76
CA ASN A 4 -29.40 21.67 -1.83
C ASN A 4 -28.32 20.90 -1.09
N HIS A 5 -28.69 20.31 0.04
CA HIS A 5 -28.04 19.15 0.63
C HIS A 5 -28.88 17.92 0.24
N LEU A 6 -28.30 16.82 -0.25
CA LEU A 6 -28.97 15.50 -0.33
C LEU A 6 -29.23 14.96 1.08
N CYS A 7 -30.15 15.59 1.78
CA CYS A 7 -30.94 15.04 2.87
C CYS A 7 -32.39 15.21 2.42
N PHE A 8 -33.21 14.18 2.56
CA PHE A 8 -34.57 14.30 2.06
C PHE A 8 -35.43 15.08 3.06
N SER A 9 -36.03 16.17 2.61
CA SER A 9 -37.13 16.81 3.33
C SER A 9 -38.35 15.88 3.36
N ALA A 10 -39.31 16.12 4.26
CA ALA A 10 -40.57 15.40 4.24
C ALA A 10 -41.28 15.51 2.89
N GLU A 11 -41.23 16.68 2.25
CA GLU A 11 -41.79 16.95 0.92
C GLU A 11 -41.10 16.10 -0.17
N ASP A 12 -39.76 16.11 -0.23
CA ASP A 12 -39.01 15.28 -1.18
C ASP A 12 -39.39 13.79 -1.06
N ILE A 13 -39.53 13.31 0.18
CA ILE A 13 -39.90 11.92 0.44
C ILE A 13 -41.31 11.64 -0.09
N ALA A 14 -42.28 12.51 0.20
CA ALA A 14 -43.65 12.36 -0.27
C ALA A 14 -43.70 12.36 -1.81
N ASP A 15 -43.06 13.33 -2.46
CA ASP A 15 -43.04 13.49 -3.92
C ASP A 15 -42.40 12.29 -4.63
N ILE A 16 -41.24 11.84 -4.14
CA ILE A 16 -40.51 10.72 -4.76
C ILE A 16 -41.24 9.39 -4.54
N THR A 17 -41.86 9.20 -3.37
CA THR A 17 -42.48 7.92 -3.02
C THR A 17 -43.94 7.81 -3.49
N GLY A 18 -44.65 8.94 -3.58
CA GLY A 18 -46.11 9.05 -3.68
C GLY A 18 -46.82 8.83 -2.32
N GLY A 19 -46.09 8.97 -1.21
CA GLY A 19 -46.61 8.71 0.13
C GLY A 19 -47.27 9.92 0.78
N THR A 20 -48.10 9.68 1.79
CA THR A 20 -48.75 10.72 2.60
C THR A 20 -48.23 10.66 4.03
N TRP A 21 -47.91 11.81 4.62
CA TRP A 21 -47.46 11.89 6.01
C TRP A 21 -48.63 11.97 7.00
N GLU A 22 -48.52 11.21 8.07
CA GLU A 22 -49.31 11.34 9.30
C GLU A 22 -48.41 11.87 10.43
N ASN A 23 -48.97 12.60 11.37
CA ASN A 23 -48.27 13.14 12.56
C ASN A 23 -47.04 14.01 12.23
N LEU A 24 -47.05 14.68 11.07
CA LEU A 24 -46.06 15.66 10.68
C LEU A 24 -46.50 17.04 11.18
N ASN A 25 -45.91 17.51 12.28
CA ASN A 25 -46.30 18.77 12.91
C ASN A 25 -45.62 19.99 12.29
N ASP A 26 -44.52 19.81 11.56
CA ASP A 26 -43.78 20.86 10.85
C ASP A 26 -43.06 20.25 9.63
N ASN A 27 -43.05 20.95 8.50
CA ASN A 27 -42.42 20.54 7.22
C ASN A 27 -40.88 20.62 7.26
N THR A 28 -40.28 21.03 8.36
CA THR A 28 -38.83 21.11 8.57
C THR A 28 -38.14 19.75 8.80
N LEU A 29 -38.88 18.64 8.80
CA LEU A 29 -38.31 17.30 8.97
C LEU A 29 -37.32 16.97 7.85
N ILE A 30 -36.06 16.76 8.23
CA ILE A 30 -34.99 16.33 7.33
C ILE A 30 -34.49 14.94 7.73
N ILE A 31 -34.63 13.96 6.84
CA ILE A 31 -34.15 12.60 7.03
C ILE A 31 -32.77 12.43 6.44
N LYS A 32 -31.81 12.05 7.30
CA LYS A 32 -30.40 11.85 6.93
C LYS A 32 -30.03 10.38 6.72
N GLU A 33 -30.73 9.46 7.36
CA GLU A 33 -30.41 8.04 7.36
C GLU A 33 -31.69 7.21 7.32
N PHE A 34 -31.70 6.17 6.49
CA PHE A 34 -32.75 5.17 6.44
C PHE A 34 -32.21 3.84 6.97
N GLN A 35 -33.05 3.08 7.65
CA GLN A 35 -32.68 1.75 8.15
C GLN A 35 -33.91 0.85 8.20
N ASN A 36 -33.75 -0.42 7.85
CA ASN A 36 -34.82 -1.42 7.90
C ASN A 36 -34.60 -2.51 8.96
N THR A 37 -33.47 -2.50 9.65
CA THR A 37 -33.08 -3.50 10.65
C THR A 37 -33.03 -2.86 12.04
N TYR A 38 -33.95 -3.26 12.92
CA TYR A 38 -34.10 -2.68 14.26
C TYR A 38 -32.80 -2.64 15.09
N HIS A 39 -31.99 -3.69 15.03
CA HIS A 39 -30.72 -3.76 15.77
C HIS A 39 -29.68 -2.72 15.32
N TYR A 40 -29.83 -2.17 14.12
CA TYR A 40 -28.92 -1.17 13.54
C TYR A 40 -29.49 0.25 13.52
N LEU A 41 -30.71 0.45 14.03
CA LEU A 41 -31.32 1.76 14.21
C LEU A 41 -30.59 2.57 15.28
N LYS A 42 -30.37 3.85 14.97
CA LYS A 42 -29.85 4.89 15.87
C LYS A 42 -30.88 6.01 16.04
N LYS A 43 -30.66 6.85 17.06
CA LYS A 43 -31.41 8.10 17.24
C LYS A 43 -31.30 8.95 15.97
N GLY A 44 -32.42 9.45 15.48
CA GLY A 44 -32.53 10.27 14.28
C GLY A 44 -32.65 9.53 12.94
N ASP A 45 -32.49 8.20 12.91
CA ASP A 45 -32.73 7.39 11.71
C ASP A 45 -34.24 7.39 11.35
N CYS A 46 -34.57 7.22 10.07
CA CYS A 46 -35.91 6.85 9.60
C CYS A 46 -36.02 5.31 9.52
N PHE A 47 -37.05 4.74 10.15
CA PHE A 47 -37.27 3.30 10.16
C PHE A 47 -38.18 2.86 9.01
N VAL A 48 -37.64 2.08 8.07
CA VAL A 48 -38.40 1.48 6.96
C VAL A 48 -38.93 0.12 7.42
N VAL A 49 -40.22 0.04 7.69
CA VAL A 49 -40.85 -1.14 8.29
C VAL A 49 -41.10 -2.20 7.23
N ARG A 50 -40.66 -3.42 7.56
CA ARG A 50 -40.88 -4.60 6.73
C ARG A 50 -42.33 -5.08 6.83
N SER A 51 -42.96 -5.29 5.68
CA SER A 51 -44.34 -5.79 5.56
C SER A 51 -44.39 -7.14 4.82
N ASP A 52 -45.56 -7.77 4.81
CA ASP A 52 -45.81 -9.01 4.06
C ASP A 52 -45.80 -8.80 2.54
N ASN A 53 -45.93 -7.55 2.08
CA ASN A 53 -45.85 -7.20 0.66
C ASN A 53 -44.40 -7.10 0.16
N TRP A 54 -43.40 -7.39 0.99
CA TRP A 54 -42.00 -7.35 0.59
C TRP A 54 -41.62 -8.61 -0.22
N PRO A 55 -40.86 -8.48 -1.32
CA PRO A 55 -40.50 -9.62 -2.14
C PRO A 55 -39.66 -10.68 -1.39
N ASN A 56 -40.19 -11.90 -1.23
CA ASN A 56 -39.56 -13.02 -0.49
C ASN A 56 -39.30 -12.69 0.99
N SER A 57 -40.25 -12.02 1.65
CA SER A 57 -40.11 -11.55 3.02
C SER A 57 -41.48 -11.40 3.66
N SER A 58 -41.67 -11.92 4.87
CA SER A 58 -42.83 -11.64 5.72
C SER A 58 -42.57 -10.49 6.68
N ALA A 59 -43.63 -9.84 7.17
CA ALA A 59 -43.59 -8.91 8.29
C ALA A 59 -43.00 -9.56 9.55
N TYR A 60 -42.51 -8.75 10.49
CA TYR A 60 -42.15 -9.31 11.80
C TYR A 60 -43.41 -9.72 12.54
N LYS A 61 -43.36 -10.85 13.28
CA LYS A 61 -44.49 -11.39 14.06
C LYS A 61 -45.16 -10.36 15.01
N ASN A 62 -44.45 -9.29 15.39
CA ASN A 62 -44.99 -8.19 16.18
C ASN A 62 -44.35 -6.85 15.73
N ASN A 63 -44.78 -6.36 14.56
CA ASN A 63 -44.31 -5.09 14.00
C ASN A 63 -44.57 -3.91 14.94
N GLU A 64 -45.73 -3.89 15.61
CA GLU A 64 -46.11 -2.80 16.53
C GLU A 64 -45.13 -2.69 17.72
N HIS A 65 -44.78 -3.81 18.36
CA HIS A 65 -43.78 -3.81 19.44
C HIS A 65 -42.40 -3.36 18.96
N LEU A 66 -41.99 -3.77 17.77
CA LEU A 66 -40.73 -3.34 17.16
C LEU A 66 -40.72 -1.85 16.85
N ILE A 67 -41.82 -1.32 16.34
CA ILE A 67 -42.02 0.11 16.08
C ILE A 67 -41.96 0.89 17.39
N ASN A 68 -42.71 0.48 18.42
CA ASN A 68 -42.69 1.13 19.73
C ASN A 68 -41.29 1.12 20.35
N LYS A 69 -40.54 0.03 20.22
CA LYS A 69 -39.12 -0.02 20.62
C LYS A 69 -38.25 0.92 19.79
N ALA A 70 -38.51 1.06 18.49
CA ALA A 70 -37.77 1.96 17.62
C ALA A 70 -38.05 3.43 17.97
N VAL A 71 -39.31 3.81 18.23
CA VAL A 71 -39.70 5.13 18.73
C VAL A 71 -38.96 5.45 20.03
N LYS A 72 -38.91 4.51 20.98
CA LYS A 72 -38.14 4.66 22.23
C LYS A 72 -36.63 4.85 22.02
N LYS A 73 -36.06 4.43 20.87
CA LYS A 73 -34.67 4.72 20.50
C LYS A 73 -34.47 6.15 19.95
N GLY A 74 -35.55 6.92 19.77
CA GLY A 74 -35.53 8.28 19.27
C GLY A 74 -35.32 8.37 17.75
N ILE A 75 -35.91 7.47 16.98
CA ILE A 75 -35.99 7.61 15.51
C ILE A 75 -36.77 8.87 15.12
N SER A 76 -36.48 9.44 13.96
CA SER A 76 -37.09 10.69 13.49
C SER A 76 -38.40 10.49 12.72
N ALA A 77 -38.54 9.35 12.03
CA ALA A 77 -39.71 9.03 11.22
C ALA A 77 -39.83 7.52 10.95
N ILE A 78 -40.99 7.11 10.42
CA ILE A 78 -41.26 5.74 9.99
C ILE A 78 -41.82 5.74 8.56
N ILE A 79 -41.42 4.78 7.73
CA ILE A 79 -42.07 4.49 6.44
C ILE A 79 -42.74 3.12 6.54
N VAL A 80 -44.05 3.08 6.31
CA VAL A 80 -44.87 1.85 6.42
C VAL A 80 -45.85 1.72 5.25
N ASP A 81 -46.30 0.49 5.02
CA ASP A 81 -47.42 0.23 4.11
C ASP A 81 -48.70 0.89 4.66
N GLU A 82 -49.52 1.46 3.77
CA GLU A 82 -50.74 2.23 4.12
C GLU A 82 -51.71 1.46 5.03
N ASN A 83 -51.82 0.15 4.79
CA ASN A 83 -52.71 -0.76 5.52
C ASN A 83 -52.26 -1.06 6.96
N LEU A 84 -51.00 -0.75 7.33
CA LEU A 84 -50.49 -0.99 8.67
C LEU A 84 -50.94 0.15 9.59
N LYS A 85 -51.93 -0.10 10.46
CA LYS A 85 -52.36 0.83 11.50
C LYS A 85 -51.35 0.87 12.64
N ILE A 86 -50.91 2.07 13.04
CA ILE A 86 -49.89 2.27 14.06
C ILE A 86 -50.26 3.55 14.82
N ASN A 87 -50.19 3.52 16.15
CA ASN A 87 -50.45 4.69 16.98
C ASN A 87 -49.14 5.17 17.63
N VAL A 88 -48.48 6.17 17.03
CA VAL A 88 -47.21 6.74 17.51
C VAL A 88 -47.18 8.26 17.29
N ASN A 89 -46.55 9.00 18.18
CA ASN A 89 -46.49 10.47 18.15
C ASN A 89 -45.30 11.03 17.34
N ILE A 90 -44.82 10.29 16.34
CA ILE A 90 -43.74 10.73 15.45
C ILE A 90 -44.23 10.68 14.00
N PRO A 91 -43.58 11.40 13.07
CA PRO A 91 -43.95 11.38 11.66
C PRO A 91 -43.97 9.95 11.06
N VAL A 92 -45.07 9.60 10.41
CA VAL A 92 -45.27 8.32 9.72
C VAL A 92 -45.62 8.57 8.26
N LEU A 93 -44.79 8.12 7.34
CA LEU A 93 -45.11 8.12 5.93
C LEU A 93 -45.84 6.83 5.56
N LYS A 94 -47.10 6.98 5.12
CA LYS A 94 -47.92 5.93 4.53
C LYS A 94 -47.64 5.84 3.03
N VAL A 95 -47.33 4.64 2.56
CA VAL A 95 -47.08 4.35 1.15
C VAL A 95 -47.76 3.05 0.74
N GLU A 96 -48.06 2.87 -0.54
CA GLU A 96 -48.57 1.60 -1.08
C GLU A 96 -47.67 0.41 -0.68
N ASN A 97 -46.34 0.59 -0.77
CA ASN A 97 -45.37 -0.43 -0.41
C ASN A 97 -44.02 0.17 0.01
N SER A 98 -43.64 -0.06 1.26
CA SER A 98 -42.43 0.53 1.88
C SER A 98 -41.12 0.06 1.21
N TYR A 99 -41.09 -1.13 0.61
CA TYR A 99 -39.92 -1.62 -0.13
C TYR A 99 -39.71 -0.88 -1.44
N PHE A 100 -40.79 -0.61 -2.18
CA PHE A 100 -40.70 0.15 -3.43
C PHE A 100 -40.45 1.63 -3.17
N ALA A 101 -41.02 2.20 -2.11
CA ALA A 101 -40.74 3.57 -1.66
C ALA A 101 -39.24 3.77 -1.41
N ILE A 102 -38.60 2.94 -0.57
CA ILE A 102 -37.16 3.07 -0.31
C ILE A 102 -36.30 2.82 -1.55
N LYS A 103 -36.76 1.96 -2.48
CA LYS A 103 -36.09 1.75 -3.77
C LYS A 103 -36.16 2.98 -4.67
N LYS A 104 -37.28 3.71 -4.70
CA LYS A 104 -37.44 4.98 -5.44
C LYS A 104 -36.47 6.04 -4.88
N LEU A 105 -36.43 6.20 -3.56
CA LEU A 105 -35.50 7.10 -2.86
C LEU A 105 -34.03 6.75 -3.17
N ALA A 106 -33.67 5.46 -3.10
CA ALA A 106 -32.32 4.99 -3.44
C ALA A 106 -31.93 5.30 -4.90
N LYS A 107 -32.86 5.13 -5.85
CA LYS A 107 -32.64 5.47 -7.26
C LYS A 107 -32.43 6.97 -7.44
N TYR A 108 -33.22 7.79 -6.75
CA TYR A 108 -33.06 9.24 -6.76
C TYR A 108 -31.69 9.66 -6.21
N ALA A 109 -31.34 9.21 -5.00
CA ALA A 109 -30.06 9.53 -4.36
C ALA A 109 -28.86 9.10 -5.23
N SER A 110 -28.90 7.90 -5.82
CA SER A 110 -27.82 7.40 -6.67
C SER A 110 -27.64 8.20 -7.97
N LYS A 111 -28.72 8.73 -8.54
CA LYS A 111 -28.68 9.55 -9.76
C LYS A 111 -28.15 10.95 -9.48
N ASN A 112 -28.46 11.51 -8.32
CA ASN A 112 -28.21 12.91 -7.99
C ASN A 112 -26.93 13.15 -7.16
N THR A 113 -26.33 12.10 -6.59
CA THR A 113 -25.05 12.22 -5.88
C THR A 113 -23.85 12.39 -6.82
N GLN A 114 -22.86 13.20 -6.41
CA GLN A 114 -21.55 13.33 -7.05
C GLN A 114 -20.51 12.36 -6.48
N ALA A 115 -20.84 11.62 -5.41
CA ALA A 115 -19.94 10.67 -4.79
C ALA A 115 -19.43 9.63 -5.81
N LYS A 116 -18.15 9.30 -5.74
CA LYS A 116 -17.59 8.13 -6.43
C LYS A 116 -18.08 6.86 -5.73
N LYS A 117 -18.76 6.01 -6.48
CA LYS A 117 -19.48 4.85 -5.95
C LYS A 117 -18.65 3.59 -6.17
N VAL A 118 -18.32 2.91 -5.06
CA VAL A 118 -17.61 1.63 -5.08
C VAL A 118 -18.55 0.53 -4.62
N LEU A 119 -18.69 -0.50 -5.46
CA LEU A 119 -19.53 -1.65 -5.19
C LEU A 119 -18.65 -2.89 -4.99
N ILE A 120 -18.81 -3.57 -3.87
CA ILE A 120 -17.93 -4.66 -3.44
C ILE A 120 -18.72 -5.96 -3.34
N THR A 121 -18.18 -7.02 -3.92
CA THR A 121 -18.69 -8.39 -3.80
C THR A 121 -17.55 -9.40 -3.71
N GLY A 122 -17.87 -10.66 -3.46
CA GLY A 122 -16.92 -11.76 -3.33
C GLY A 122 -17.44 -12.80 -2.34
N SER A 123 -16.77 -13.94 -2.23
CA SER A 123 -17.10 -14.95 -1.21
C SER A 123 -16.55 -14.53 0.17
N TYR A 124 -15.34 -13.97 0.22
CA TYR A 124 -14.69 -13.56 1.48
C TYR A 124 -14.09 -12.16 1.36
N GLY A 125 -13.78 -11.51 2.49
CA GLY A 125 -13.04 -10.24 2.51
C GLY A 125 -13.84 -8.96 2.17
N LYS A 126 -15.11 -9.06 1.75
CA LYS A 126 -15.97 -7.92 1.36
C LYS A 126 -16.00 -6.78 2.41
N THR A 127 -16.39 -7.11 3.64
CA THR A 127 -16.52 -6.14 4.74
C THR A 127 -15.15 -5.55 5.11
N GLY A 128 -14.09 -6.36 5.12
CA GLY A 128 -12.73 -5.90 5.40
C GLY A 128 -12.22 -4.91 4.36
N PHE A 129 -12.42 -5.21 3.07
CA PHE A 129 -12.09 -4.31 1.97
C PHE A 129 -12.79 -2.95 2.14
N LYS A 130 -14.11 -2.96 2.35
CA LYS A 130 -14.94 -1.77 2.55
C LYS A 130 -14.45 -0.92 3.73
N LEU A 131 -14.20 -1.56 4.87
CA LEU A 131 -13.81 -0.85 6.10
C LEU A 131 -12.37 -0.32 6.01
N ASN A 132 -11.44 -1.07 5.42
CA ASN A 132 -10.07 -0.63 5.23
C ASN A 132 -9.99 0.53 4.23
N LEU A 133 -10.71 0.46 3.11
CA LEU A 133 -10.79 1.56 2.14
C LEU A 133 -11.37 2.82 2.77
N ASN A 134 -12.48 2.70 3.51
CA ASN A 134 -13.01 3.83 4.28
C ASN A 134 -11.95 4.39 5.23
N HIS A 135 -11.28 3.53 5.99
CA HIS A 135 -10.31 3.94 7.01
C HIS A 135 -9.16 4.76 6.42
N ILE A 136 -8.51 4.29 5.36
CA ILE A 136 -7.40 4.99 4.72
C ILE A 136 -7.84 6.25 3.95
N SER A 137 -9.13 6.34 3.59
CA SER A 137 -9.67 7.51 2.89
C SER A 137 -10.02 8.70 3.79
N LYS A 138 -10.28 8.47 5.09
CA LYS A 138 -10.87 9.45 6.01
C LYS A 138 -10.17 10.81 6.08
N LYS A 139 -8.85 10.85 5.93
CA LYS A 139 -8.05 12.09 6.01
C LYS A 139 -8.00 12.87 4.69
N GLN A 140 -8.43 12.24 3.60
CA GLN A 140 -8.32 12.80 2.26
C GLN A 140 -9.68 13.09 1.63
N LYS A 141 -10.68 12.22 1.88
CA LYS A 141 -12.01 12.33 1.30
C LYS A 141 -13.10 11.96 2.28
N SER A 142 -14.22 12.68 2.22
CA SER A 142 -15.42 12.32 2.97
C SER A 142 -16.06 11.06 2.36
N CYS A 143 -16.54 10.16 3.20
CA CYS A 143 -17.03 8.86 2.75
C CYS A 143 -18.31 8.44 3.49
N TYR A 144 -19.35 8.09 2.74
CA TYR A 144 -20.48 7.34 3.28
C TYR A 144 -20.16 5.84 3.26
N VAL A 145 -20.17 5.24 4.45
CA VAL A 145 -20.09 3.79 4.62
C VAL A 145 -20.91 3.36 5.83
N ARG A 146 -21.60 2.23 5.72
CA ARG A 146 -22.19 1.56 6.88
C ARG A 146 -21.40 0.31 7.21
N ALA A 147 -20.89 0.26 8.44
CA ALA A 147 -20.08 -0.86 8.91
C ALA A 147 -20.85 -2.19 8.83
N ASN A 148 -22.10 -2.17 9.33
CA ASN A 148 -23.02 -3.31 9.29
C ASN A 148 -24.03 -3.13 8.15
N SER A 149 -23.69 -3.59 6.95
CA SER A 149 -24.67 -3.79 5.90
C SER A 149 -25.38 -5.11 6.17
N ALA A 150 -26.62 -5.06 6.64
CA ALA A 150 -27.46 -6.24 6.69
C ALA A 150 -27.52 -6.88 5.29
N ASN A 151 -27.50 -8.20 5.22
CA ASN A 151 -27.38 -8.98 3.97
C ASN A 151 -28.66 -8.99 3.12
N TYR A 152 -29.50 -7.96 3.20
CA TYR A 152 -30.81 -7.92 2.54
C TYR A 152 -30.91 -6.81 1.50
N ALA A 153 -31.79 -7.03 0.52
CA ALA A 153 -32.03 -6.11 -0.59
C ALA A 153 -32.43 -4.70 -0.12
N ALA A 154 -33.33 -4.61 0.86
CA ALA A 154 -33.80 -3.35 1.39
C ALA A 154 -32.70 -2.55 2.08
N SER A 155 -31.73 -3.22 2.71
CA SER A 155 -30.57 -2.58 3.35
C SER A 155 -29.67 -1.92 2.32
N THR A 156 -29.54 -2.49 1.11
CA THR A 156 -28.86 -1.85 -0.03
C THR A 156 -29.55 -0.54 -0.41
N TYR A 157 -30.88 -0.51 -0.49
CA TYR A 157 -31.63 0.70 -0.82
C TYR A 157 -31.59 1.74 0.30
N CYS A 158 -31.76 1.32 1.56
CA CYS A 158 -31.61 2.21 2.72
C CYS A 158 -30.25 2.91 2.73
N ASN A 159 -29.16 2.16 2.56
CA ASN A 159 -27.81 2.73 2.53
C ASN A 159 -27.62 3.69 1.34
N THR A 160 -28.16 3.36 0.17
CA THR A 160 -28.04 4.21 -1.03
C THR A 160 -28.89 5.49 -0.90
N ALA A 161 -30.06 5.41 -0.28
CA ALA A 161 -30.88 6.58 0.03
C ALA A 161 -30.26 7.47 1.12
N SER A 162 -29.32 6.95 1.91
CA SER A 162 -28.69 7.70 3.00
C SER A 162 -27.39 8.44 2.59
N ILE A 163 -27.05 8.44 1.29
CA ILE A 163 -25.86 9.15 0.78
C ILE A 163 -26.06 10.65 0.96
N LYS A 164 -25.11 11.31 1.63
CA LYS A 164 -25.12 12.78 1.77
C LYS A 164 -24.41 13.43 0.59
N GLN A 165 -24.73 14.68 0.31
CA GLN A 165 -24.16 15.39 -0.84
C GLN A 165 -22.70 15.76 -0.69
N ASP A 166 -22.28 16.05 0.54
CA ASP A 166 -20.90 16.35 0.89
C ASP A 166 -20.00 15.10 0.87
N ASN A 167 -20.57 13.90 0.73
CA ASN A 167 -19.80 12.67 0.56
C ASN A 167 -19.14 12.61 -0.82
N GLU A 168 -17.82 12.52 -0.83
CA GLU A 168 -17.04 12.32 -2.05
C GLU A 168 -16.98 10.84 -2.45
N LEU A 169 -17.13 9.93 -1.49
CA LEU A 169 -17.11 8.48 -1.68
C LEU A 169 -18.36 7.82 -1.13
N PHE A 170 -18.84 6.78 -1.82
CA PHE A 170 -19.89 5.88 -1.34
C PHE A 170 -19.43 4.43 -1.49
N LEU A 171 -19.27 3.74 -0.36
CA LEU A 171 -18.78 2.35 -0.34
C LEU A 171 -19.90 1.40 0.07
N LEU A 172 -20.25 0.46 -0.82
CA LEU A 172 -21.33 -0.47 -0.60
C LEU A 172 -20.92 -1.92 -0.87
N GLU A 173 -21.25 -2.78 0.08
CA GLU A 173 -21.16 -4.23 -0.08
C GLU A 173 -22.50 -4.79 -0.56
N LEU A 174 -22.49 -5.63 -1.60
CA LEU A 174 -23.69 -6.30 -2.09
C LEU A 174 -23.93 -7.64 -1.38
N PRO A 175 -25.17 -7.91 -0.93
CA PRO A 175 -25.53 -9.21 -0.41
C PRO A 175 -25.63 -10.27 -1.51
N VAL A 176 -25.32 -11.52 -1.14
CA VAL A 176 -25.46 -12.69 -2.02
C VAL A 176 -26.92 -12.82 -2.48
N SER A 177 -27.13 -12.92 -3.80
CA SER A 177 -28.47 -12.98 -4.40
C SER A 177 -28.45 -13.67 -5.76
N LYS A 178 -29.63 -13.95 -6.33
CA LYS A 178 -29.71 -14.40 -7.74
C LYS A 178 -29.07 -13.36 -8.67
N LYS A 179 -28.49 -13.83 -9.78
CA LYS A 179 -27.71 -13.03 -10.74
C LYS A 179 -28.49 -11.80 -11.23
N GLU A 180 -29.76 -11.98 -11.58
CA GLU A 180 -30.65 -10.92 -12.09
C GLU A 180 -30.91 -9.84 -11.03
N LYS A 181 -30.93 -10.23 -9.74
CA LYS A 181 -31.10 -9.30 -8.62
C LYS A 181 -29.82 -8.47 -8.41
N ILE A 182 -28.64 -9.06 -8.54
CA ILE A 182 -27.36 -8.34 -8.47
C ILE A 182 -27.25 -7.35 -9.62
N GLN A 183 -27.57 -7.77 -10.85
CA GLN A 183 -27.59 -6.91 -12.03
C GLN A 183 -28.50 -5.70 -11.84
N ARG A 184 -29.74 -5.91 -11.36
CA ARG A 184 -30.70 -4.83 -11.10
C ARG A 184 -30.20 -3.85 -10.03
N ARG A 185 -29.57 -4.35 -8.95
CA ARG A 185 -29.02 -3.49 -7.89
C ARG A 185 -27.80 -2.72 -8.38
N SER A 186 -26.87 -3.38 -9.07
CA SER A 186 -25.69 -2.73 -9.64
C SER A 186 -26.11 -1.61 -10.59
N ARG A 187 -27.07 -1.86 -11.48
CA ARG A 187 -27.63 -0.83 -12.38
C ARG A 187 -28.27 0.35 -11.64
N LEU A 188 -29.00 0.09 -10.55
CA LEU A 188 -29.59 1.16 -9.74
C LEU A 188 -28.51 2.01 -9.07
N ILE A 189 -27.44 1.39 -8.59
CA ILE A 189 -26.34 2.07 -7.91
C ILE A 189 -25.43 2.79 -8.91
N ASN A 190 -25.29 2.28 -10.13
CA ASN A 190 -24.45 2.82 -11.20
C ASN A 190 -23.02 3.15 -10.71
N PRO A 191 -22.25 2.16 -10.21
CA PRO A 191 -20.94 2.39 -9.60
C PRO A 191 -19.86 2.83 -10.59
N ASP A 192 -18.89 3.59 -10.09
CA ASP A 192 -17.66 3.95 -10.78
C ASP A 192 -16.64 2.80 -10.75
N ILE A 193 -16.60 2.06 -9.63
CA ILE A 193 -15.69 0.94 -9.41
C ILE A 193 -16.47 -0.27 -8.86
N GLY A 194 -16.33 -1.42 -9.49
CA GLY A 194 -16.72 -2.72 -8.96
C GLY A 194 -15.51 -3.50 -8.46
N VAL A 195 -15.66 -4.22 -7.35
CA VAL A 195 -14.60 -5.02 -6.75
C VAL A 195 -15.11 -6.44 -6.52
N ILE A 196 -14.34 -7.42 -6.98
CA ILE A 196 -14.46 -8.82 -6.55
C ILE A 196 -13.31 -9.11 -5.60
N THR A 197 -13.60 -9.43 -4.34
CA THR A 197 -12.57 -9.68 -3.33
C THR A 197 -12.00 -11.09 -3.39
N SER A 198 -12.85 -12.08 -3.65
CA SER A 198 -12.48 -13.49 -3.89
C SER A 198 -13.66 -14.28 -4.48
N ILE A 199 -13.38 -15.44 -5.05
CA ILE A 199 -14.33 -16.50 -5.39
C ILE A 199 -13.99 -17.72 -4.53
N GLY A 200 -15.02 -18.41 -4.06
CA GLY A 200 -14.92 -19.61 -3.23
C GLY A 200 -16.30 -20.16 -2.95
N HIS A 201 -16.41 -21.17 -2.09
CA HIS A 201 -17.62 -21.99 -1.95
C HIS A 201 -18.81 -21.32 -1.22
N GLU A 202 -18.69 -20.06 -0.77
CA GLU A 202 -19.81 -19.32 -0.16
C GLU A 202 -21.05 -19.27 -1.09
N GLY A 203 -22.10 -19.97 -0.70
CA GLY A 203 -23.36 -20.06 -1.44
C GLY A 203 -23.42 -21.17 -2.48
N ILE A 204 -22.45 -22.10 -2.51
CA ILE A 204 -22.43 -23.25 -3.42
C ILE A 204 -23.73 -24.07 -3.35
N GLU A 205 -24.32 -24.25 -2.16
CA GLU A 205 -25.64 -24.90 -1.97
C GLU A 205 -26.75 -24.28 -2.83
N ARG A 206 -26.66 -22.98 -3.09
CA ARG A 206 -27.63 -22.24 -3.89
C ARG A 206 -27.30 -22.22 -5.38
N PHE A 207 -26.01 -22.12 -5.72
CA PHE A 207 -25.56 -21.89 -7.09
C PHE A 207 -25.12 -23.16 -7.82
N LYS A 208 -24.94 -24.28 -7.10
CA LYS A 208 -24.60 -25.62 -7.60
C LYS A 208 -23.24 -25.78 -8.27
N SER A 209 -22.56 -24.72 -8.71
CA SER A 209 -21.20 -24.80 -9.25
C SER A 209 -20.38 -23.52 -9.04
N ILE A 210 -19.05 -23.64 -9.11
CA ILE A 210 -18.13 -22.49 -9.06
C ILE A 210 -18.33 -21.56 -10.26
N GLU A 211 -18.56 -22.10 -11.45
CA GLU A 211 -18.84 -21.33 -12.67
C GLU A 211 -20.07 -20.43 -12.46
N ALA A 212 -21.14 -20.97 -11.86
CA ALA A 212 -22.34 -20.21 -11.53
C ALA A 212 -22.07 -19.12 -10.48
N ILE A 213 -21.18 -19.37 -9.51
CA ILE A 213 -20.73 -18.36 -8.53
C ILE A 213 -19.94 -17.24 -9.23
N ILE A 214 -19.02 -17.59 -10.13
CA ILE A 214 -18.23 -16.63 -10.91
C ILE A 214 -19.16 -15.72 -11.73
N GLU A 215 -20.09 -16.31 -12.49
CA GLU A 215 -21.07 -15.54 -13.27
C GLU A 215 -21.94 -14.64 -12.38
N ASN A 216 -22.34 -15.14 -11.21
CA ASN A 216 -23.14 -14.39 -10.25
C ASN A 216 -22.37 -13.18 -9.71
N LYS A 217 -21.12 -13.36 -9.27
CA LYS A 217 -20.29 -12.31 -8.69
C LYS A 217 -19.87 -11.28 -9.74
N LEU A 218 -19.50 -11.73 -10.94
CA LEU A 218 -19.17 -10.83 -12.06
C LEU A 218 -20.37 -10.02 -12.56
N SER A 219 -21.61 -10.43 -12.25
CA SER A 219 -22.79 -9.65 -12.63
C SER A 219 -22.86 -8.26 -11.98
N ILE A 220 -22.00 -7.99 -10.97
CA ILE A 220 -21.74 -6.63 -10.48
C ILE A 220 -21.27 -5.69 -11.61
N ALA A 221 -20.50 -6.20 -12.57
CA ALA A 221 -19.93 -5.43 -13.67
C ALA A 221 -21.00 -4.85 -14.60
N TYR A 222 -22.17 -5.46 -14.63
CA TYR A 222 -23.26 -5.10 -15.53
C TYR A 222 -23.86 -3.70 -15.29
N GLY A 223 -23.71 -3.17 -14.07
CA GLY A 223 -24.16 -1.82 -13.71
C GLY A 223 -23.05 -0.79 -13.60
N ILE A 224 -21.78 -1.18 -13.78
CA ILE A 224 -20.65 -0.25 -13.72
C ILE A 224 -20.78 0.75 -14.88
N LYS A 225 -20.47 2.02 -14.62
CA LYS A 225 -20.46 3.08 -15.65
C LYS A 225 -19.58 2.67 -16.84
N LYS A 226 -19.90 3.16 -18.03
CA LYS A 226 -19.01 3.04 -19.20
C LYS A 226 -17.66 3.70 -18.90
N GLY A 227 -16.55 2.99 -19.10
CA GLY A 227 -15.21 3.41 -18.69
C GLY A 227 -14.94 3.31 -17.18
N GLY A 228 -15.88 2.76 -16.41
CA GLY A 228 -15.67 2.41 -15.01
C GLY A 228 -14.79 1.17 -14.86
N LYS A 229 -14.39 0.87 -13.62
CA LYS A 229 -13.33 -0.13 -13.36
C LYS A 229 -13.87 -1.36 -12.65
N LEU A 230 -13.38 -2.53 -13.03
CA LEU A 230 -13.63 -3.80 -12.34
C LEU A 230 -12.30 -4.35 -11.81
N LEU A 231 -12.14 -4.36 -10.49
CA LEU A 231 -10.97 -4.89 -9.80
C LEU A 231 -11.14 -6.38 -9.53
N LEU A 232 -10.16 -7.18 -9.96
CA LEU A 232 -10.14 -8.63 -9.83
C LEU A 232 -8.91 -9.12 -9.02
N PRO A 233 -9.09 -10.14 -8.15
CA PRO A 233 -7.99 -10.75 -7.41
C PRO A 233 -7.25 -11.71 -8.33
N HIS A 234 -6.00 -11.42 -8.68
CA HIS A 234 -5.21 -12.27 -9.56
C HIS A 234 -4.82 -13.60 -8.92
N ASP A 235 -4.46 -13.55 -7.63
CA ASP A 235 -4.00 -14.74 -6.88
C ASP A 235 -5.14 -15.71 -6.51
N ASP A 236 -6.37 -15.43 -6.93
CA ASP A 236 -7.51 -16.31 -6.75
C ASP A 236 -7.35 -17.59 -7.59
N GLU A 237 -7.65 -18.75 -7.02
CA GLU A 237 -7.45 -20.03 -7.70
C GLU A 237 -8.29 -20.16 -8.98
N HIS A 238 -9.42 -19.46 -9.05
CA HIS A 238 -10.31 -19.43 -10.20
C HIS A 238 -10.03 -18.27 -11.17
N TYR A 239 -8.94 -17.52 -10.99
CA TYR A 239 -8.68 -16.30 -11.76
C TYR A 239 -8.75 -16.47 -13.27
N LEU A 240 -8.31 -17.60 -13.84
CA LEU A 240 -8.39 -17.84 -15.29
C LEU A 240 -9.85 -17.87 -15.79
N GLN A 241 -10.74 -18.50 -15.03
CA GLN A 241 -12.17 -18.53 -15.33
C GLN A 241 -12.79 -17.14 -15.13
N ILE A 242 -12.47 -16.45 -14.02
CA ILE A 242 -12.91 -15.07 -13.75
C ILE A 242 -12.50 -14.15 -14.90
N LYS A 243 -11.24 -14.22 -15.35
CA LYS A 243 -10.71 -13.41 -16.46
C LYS A 243 -11.44 -13.69 -17.77
N LYS A 244 -11.73 -14.96 -18.07
CA LYS A 244 -12.48 -15.35 -19.28
C LYS A 244 -13.89 -14.72 -19.26
N GLU A 245 -14.58 -14.84 -18.15
CA GLU A 245 -15.95 -14.33 -17.97
C GLU A 245 -16.01 -12.80 -17.92
N ALA A 246 -15.04 -12.15 -17.27
CA ALA A 246 -14.97 -10.70 -17.17
C ALA A 246 -14.85 -10.01 -18.54
N LYS A 247 -14.20 -10.65 -19.54
CA LYS A 247 -14.08 -10.14 -20.92
C LYS A 247 -15.43 -9.88 -21.61
N LYS A 248 -16.52 -10.47 -21.12
CA LYS A 248 -17.89 -10.21 -21.64
C LYS A 248 -18.33 -8.77 -21.38
N TYR A 249 -17.77 -8.10 -20.36
CA TYR A 249 -18.13 -6.73 -19.98
C TYR A 249 -17.19 -5.71 -20.65
N ARG A 250 -17.29 -5.55 -21.97
CA ARG A 250 -16.39 -4.67 -22.76
C ARG A 250 -16.46 -3.17 -22.43
N HIS A 251 -17.44 -2.74 -21.65
CA HIS A 251 -17.64 -1.34 -21.27
C HIS A 251 -16.89 -0.95 -19.99
N VAL A 252 -16.23 -1.90 -19.32
CA VAL A 252 -15.45 -1.66 -18.10
C VAL A 252 -13.97 -1.97 -18.31
N ASP A 253 -13.13 -1.23 -17.61
CA ASP A 253 -11.70 -1.47 -17.57
C ASP A 253 -11.41 -2.52 -16.49
N ILE A 254 -10.82 -3.64 -16.90
CA ILE A 254 -10.46 -4.74 -16.00
C ILE A 254 -9.08 -4.46 -15.42
N LEU A 255 -9.02 -4.29 -14.10
CA LEU A 255 -7.78 -4.10 -13.35
C LEU A 255 -7.54 -5.27 -12.40
N THR A 256 -6.28 -5.61 -12.17
CA THR A 256 -5.94 -6.79 -11.37
C THR A 256 -4.96 -6.46 -10.25
N TYR A 257 -5.11 -7.13 -9.12
CA TYR A 257 -4.20 -7.02 -7.99
C TYR A 257 -3.71 -8.40 -7.53
N GLY A 258 -2.42 -8.53 -7.19
CA GLY A 258 -1.85 -9.80 -6.73
C GLY A 258 -0.33 -9.90 -6.91
N THR A 259 0.21 -11.11 -6.90
CA THR A 259 1.65 -11.40 -6.98
C THR A 259 2.31 -11.23 -8.36
N PRO A 260 1.66 -11.44 -9.52
CA PRO A 260 2.37 -11.32 -10.79
C PRO A 260 2.68 -9.87 -11.16
N ARG A 261 3.86 -9.65 -11.76
CA ARG A 261 4.38 -8.33 -12.16
C ARG A 261 3.47 -7.53 -13.09
N ARG A 262 2.62 -8.21 -13.86
CA ARG A 262 1.68 -7.59 -14.80
C ARG A 262 0.42 -7.02 -14.14
N CYS A 263 0.23 -7.24 -12.85
CA CYS A 263 -0.93 -6.70 -12.14
C CYS A 263 -0.79 -5.19 -11.96
N ASN A 264 -1.90 -4.47 -12.05
CA ASN A 264 -1.97 -3.03 -11.74
C ASN A 264 -1.54 -2.76 -10.30
N ALA A 265 -1.94 -3.59 -9.34
CA ALA A 265 -1.33 -3.61 -8.03
C ALA A 265 -0.54 -4.89 -7.84
N ASN A 266 0.78 -4.78 -7.89
CA ASN A 266 1.72 -5.89 -7.83
C ASN A 266 2.42 -5.95 -6.46
N LEU A 267 2.38 -7.13 -5.82
CA LEU A 267 3.19 -7.42 -4.65
C LEU A 267 4.67 -7.58 -5.03
N LEU A 268 5.53 -6.75 -4.45
CA LEU A 268 6.99 -6.84 -4.62
C LEU A 268 7.64 -7.58 -3.45
N TYR A 269 7.11 -7.40 -2.24
CA TYR A 269 7.62 -8.03 -1.04
C TYR A 269 6.55 -8.13 0.05
N LYS A 270 6.59 -9.21 0.83
CA LYS A 270 5.91 -9.31 2.11
C LYS A 270 6.76 -10.05 3.14
N LYS A 271 6.62 -9.67 4.40
CA LYS A 271 7.18 -10.41 5.55
C LYS A 271 6.28 -10.27 6.76
N PHE A 272 6.01 -11.39 7.41
CA PHE A 272 5.31 -11.42 8.68
C PHE A 272 6.26 -11.10 9.85
N GLU A 273 5.88 -10.16 10.70
CA GLU A 273 6.67 -9.70 11.85
C GLU A 273 5.78 -8.95 12.85
N ASP A 274 5.94 -9.21 14.15
CA ASP A 274 5.17 -8.58 15.23
C ASP A 274 3.65 -8.60 14.99
N PHE A 275 3.11 -9.77 14.62
CA PHE A 275 1.67 -9.95 14.43
C PHE A 275 1.06 -9.10 13.30
N GLY A 276 1.85 -8.81 12.25
CA GLY A 276 1.39 -8.12 11.05
C GLY A 276 2.36 -8.29 9.88
N TRP A 277 2.03 -7.73 8.72
CA TRP A 277 2.83 -7.85 7.50
C TRP A 277 3.48 -6.54 7.10
N ASN A 278 4.78 -6.58 6.85
CA ASN A 278 5.49 -5.50 6.17
C ASN A 278 5.45 -5.78 4.68
N VAL A 279 4.94 -4.83 3.90
CA VAL A 279 4.61 -4.99 2.48
C VAL A 279 5.29 -3.92 1.66
N ILE A 280 5.84 -4.32 0.50
CA ILE A 280 6.23 -3.40 -0.58
C ILE A 280 5.41 -3.80 -1.80
N ALA A 281 4.75 -2.83 -2.41
CA ALA A 281 3.90 -3.04 -3.57
C ALA A 281 4.07 -1.92 -4.59
N LYS A 282 3.89 -2.24 -5.87
CA LYS A 282 3.71 -1.26 -6.93
C LYS A 282 2.22 -1.12 -7.21
N ILE A 283 1.66 0.07 -7.07
CA ILE A 283 0.28 0.43 -7.37
C ILE A 283 0.29 1.35 -8.59
N GLU A 284 -0.13 0.83 -9.73
CA GLU A 284 0.03 1.42 -11.06
C GLU A 284 1.50 1.78 -11.34
N ASP A 285 1.83 3.06 -11.23
CA ASP A 285 3.15 3.64 -11.46
C ASP A 285 3.93 3.92 -10.17
N ARG A 286 3.33 3.75 -8.98
CA ARG A 286 3.90 4.16 -7.69
C ARG A 286 4.29 2.99 -6.80
N VAL A 287 5.51 3.00 -6.23
CA VAL A 287 5.88 2.05 -5.17
C VAL A 287 5.58 2.59 -3.78
N VAL A 288 4.95 1.75 -2.97
CA VAL A 288 4.61 2.03 -1.57
C VAL A 288 5.14 0.93 -0.66
N ALA A 289 5.69 1.33 0.49
CA ALA A 289 6.04 0.43 1.57
C ALA A 289 5.17 0.73 2.79
N TYR A 290 4.46 -0.28 3.30
CA TYR A 290 3.46 -0.10 4.35
C TYR A 290 3.30 -1.34 5.22
N ARG A 291 2.53 -1.19 6.32
CA ARG A 291 2.25 -2.26 7.25
C ARG A 291 0.77 -2.64 7.21
N VAL A 292 0.50 -3.92 7.04
CA VAL A 292 -0.84 -4.51 7.15
C VAL A 292 -0.98 -5.11 8.55
N PRO A 293 -1.82 -4.52 9.42
CA PRO A 293 -1.89 -4.86 10.85
C PRO A 293 -2.77 -6.09 11.14
N PHE A 294 -2.76 -7.07 10.24
CA PHE A 294 -3.59 -8.27 10.30
C PHE A 294 -2.71 -9.51 10.28
N PHE A 295 -3.19 -10.59 10.90
CA PHE A 295 -2.45 -11.85 10.92
C PHE A 295 -2.53 -12.55 9.58
N GLU A 296 -3.70 -12.47 8.97
CA GLU A 296 -4.09 -13.30 7.86
C GLU A 296 -3.36 -12.90 6.58
N GLU A 297 -2.75 -13.88 5.93
CA GLU A 297 -1.96 -13.64 4.73
C GLU A 297 -2.80 -13.05 3.58
N TYR A 298 -4.06 -13.45 3.46
CA TYR A 298 -4.99 -12.90 2.47
C TYR A 298 -5.21 -11.38 2.63
N ALA A 299 -4.96 -10.84 3.83
CA ALA A 299 -5.10 -9.42 4.08
C ALA A 299 -4.04 -8.60 3.34
N VAL A 300 -2.88 -9.20 3.02
CA VAL A 300 -1.89 -8.59 2.13
C VAL A 300 -2.48 -8.44 0.73
N SER A 301 -3.04 -9.50 0.14
CA SER A 301 -3.67 -9.42 -1.19
C SER A 301 -4.84 -8.42 -1.21
N THR A 302 -5.69 -8.47 -0.17
CA THR A 302 -6.79 -7.50 -0.01
C THR A 302 -6.27 -6.06 0.06
N SER A 303 -5.14 -5.82 0.74
CA SER A 303 -4.55 -4.48 0.84
C SER A 303 -4.10 -3.92 -0.51
N LEU A 304 -3.62 -4.77 -1.42
CA LEU A 304 -3.26 -4.36 -2.78
C LEU A 304 -4.50 -3.88 -3.54
N GLY A 305 -5.60 -4.62 -3.46
CA GLY A 305 -6.87 -4.22 -4.08
C GLY A 305 -7.45 -2.95 -3.47
N VAL A 306 -7.34 -2.78 -2.14
CA VAL A 306 -7.77 -1.57 -1.45
C VAL A 306 -6.98 -0.35 -1.90
N LEU A 307 -5.64 -0.46 -1.97
CA LEU A 307 -4.77 0.61 -2.45
C LEU A 307 -4.98 0.90 -3.95
N LEU A 308 -5.19 -0.13 -4.77
CA LEU A 308 -5.55 0.06 -6.18
C LEU A 308 -6.86 0.84 -6.33
N CYS A 309 -7.87 0.51 -5.51
CA CYS A 309 -9.13 1.24 -5.49
C CYS A 309 -8.91 2.69 -5.05
N ALA A 310 -8.12 2.93 -3.99
CA ALA A 310 -7.77 4.26 -3.53
C ALA A 310 -7.09 5.12 -4.62
N TYR A 311 -6.13 4.55 -5.36
CA TYR A 311 -5.49 5.21 -6.50
C TYR A 311 -6.52 5.67 -7.54
N HIS A 312 -7.43 4.77 -7.93
CA HIS A 312 -8.45 5.07 -8.95
C HIS A 312 -9.60 5.96 -8.48
N LEU A 313 -9.72 6.16 -7.17
CA LEU A 313 -10.58 7.17 -6.55
C LEU A 313 -9.89 8.53 -6.43
N GLY A 314 -8.62 8.65 -6.83
CA GLY A 314 -7.83 9.88 -6.77
C GLY A 314 -7.39 10.24 -5.35
N LEU A 315 -7.08 9.24 -4.52
CA LEU A 315 -6.42 9.46 -3.23
C LEU A 315 -4.90 9.51 -3.45
N ASP A 316 -4.19 10.27 -2.60
CA ASP A 316 -2.75 10.13 -2.46
C ASP A 316 -2.43 8.74 -1.90
N ILE A 317 -1.72 7.95 -2.71
CA ILE A 317 -1.45 6.55 -2.39
C ILE A 317 -0.44 6.39 -1.26
N HIS A 318 0.47 7.35 -1.07
CA HIS A 318 1.49 7.28 -0.02
C HIS A 318 0.84 7.53 1.33
N ASP A 319 -0.02 8.53 1.43
CA ASP A 319 -0.82 8.79 2.62
C ASP A 319 -1.78 7.62 2.91
N ALA A 320 -2.45 7.09 1.88
CA ALA A 320 -3.35 5.95 2.03
C ALA A 320 -2.59 4.68 2.53
N ALA A 321 -1.41 4.42 1.99
CA ALA A 321 -0.54 3.33 2.43
C ALA A 321 0.01 3.57 3.85
N ASN A 322 0.38 4.82 4.17
CA ASN A 322 0.85 5.23 5.48
C ASN A 322 -0.24 5.11 6.55
N GLU A 323 -1.51 5.26 6.24
CA GLU A 323 -2.62 5.08 7.20
C GLU A 323 -2.97 3.61 7.45
N TYR A 324 -2.57 2.69 6.55
CA TYR A 324 -3.02 1.30 6.56
C TYR A 324 -2.67 0.55 7.86
N TYR A 325 -1.56 0.90 8.52
CA TYR A 325 -1.15 0.28 9.80
C TYR A 325 -2.16 0.46 10.93
N SER A 326 -3.02 1.48 10.82
CA SER A 326 -4.02 1.82 11.83
C SER A 326 -5.39 1.20 11.56
N CYS A 327 -5.52 0.44 10.47
CA CYS A 327 -6.69 -0.40 10.23
C CYS A 327 -6.85 -1.43 11.36
N GLU A 328 -8.08 -1.75 11.72
CA GLU A 328 -8.37 -2.70 12.80
C GLU A 328 -9.28 -3.83 12.34
N ASN A 329 -9.05 -5.02 12.87
CA ASN A 329 -9.98 -6.13 12.68
C ASN A 329 -11.34 -5.80 13.30
N PHE A 330 -12.40 -6.17 12.59
CA PHE A 330 -13.77 -6.10 13.07
C PHE A 330 -14.15 -7.41 13.77
N LYS A 331 -15.22 -7.40 14.58
CA LYS A 331 -15.54 -8.49 15.51
C LYS A 331 -15.66 -9.88 14.87
N SER A 332 -16.00 -9.97 13.59
CA SER A 332 -16.14 -11.24 12.87
C SER A 332 -14.96 -11.60 11.95
N SER A 333 -13.94 -10.72 11.79
CA SER A 333 -12.70 -11.09 11.09
C SER A 333 -11.67 -11.74 12.02
N GLY A 334 -11.82 -11.56 13.34
CA GLY A 334 -10.98 -12.18 14.35
C GLY A 334 -10.33 -11.14 15.26
N LEU A 335 -10.33 -11.36 16.58
CA LEU A 335 -9.79 -10.40 17.55
C LEU A 335 -8.68 -11.04 18.37
N PHE A 336 -7.53 -10.36 18.46
CA PHE A 336 -6.38 -10.82 19.24
C PHE A 336 -6.22 -9.97 20.50
N TYR A 337 -6.02 -10.62 21.63
CA TYR A 337 -5.91 -9.98 22.95
C TYR A 337 -4.65 -10.44 23.66
N LYS A 338 -4.00 -9.53 24.36
CA LYS A 338 -3.09 -9.86 25.45
C LYS A 338 -3.94 -10.01 26.71
N VAL A 339 -3.77 -11.12 27.41
CA VAL A 339 -4.54 -11.48 28.59
C VAL A 339 -3.61 -11.56 29.78
N ASN A 340 -3.99 -10.90 30.88
CA ASN A 340 -3.39 -11.10 32.20
C ASN A 340 -4.45 -11.70 33.13
N TYR A 341 -4.17 -12.87 33.69
CA TYR A 341 -5.09 -13.60 34.56
C TYR A 341 -4.30 -14.52 35.52
N LYS A 342 -4.62 -14.49 36.82
CA LYS A 342 -3.90 -15.27 37.86
C LYS A 342 -2.36 -15.18 37.73
N SER A 343 -1.84 -13.96 37.55
CA SER A 343 -0.41 -13.67 37.31
C SER A 343 0.21 -14.23 36.02
N LYS A 344 -0.56 -14.92 35.17
CA LYS A 344 -0.12 -15.41 33.85
C LYS A 344 -0.38 -14.37 32.77
N ASN A 345 0.55 -14.23 31.82
CA ASN A 345 0.47 -13.36 30.66
C ASN A 345 0.46 -14.20 29.39
N PHE A 346 -0.67 -14.26 28.67
CA PHE A 346 -0.81 -15.05 27.45
C PHE A 346 -1.59 -14.29 26.38
N TYR A 347 -1.79 -14.90 25.21
CA TYR A 347 -2.56 -14.32 24.11
C TYR A 347 -3.82 -15.12 23.84
N LEU A 348 -4.91 -14.41 23.52
CA LEU A 348 -6.18 -14.99 23.08
C LEU A 348 -6.50 -14.54 21.66
N TYR A 349 -6.70 -15.50 20.74
CA TYR A 349 -7.20 -15.25 19.40
C TYR A 349 -8.65 -15.73 19.24
N ASP A 350 -9.58 -14.79 19.21
CA ASP A 350 -11.01 -15.03 19.03
C ASP A 350 -11.35 -15.05 17.53
N GLN A 351 -11.50 -16.26 16.98
CA GLN A 351 -12.14 -16.56 15.69
C GLN A 351 -13.40 -17.44 15.87
N SER A 352 -14.12 -17.26 16.98
CA SER A 352 -15.19 -18.16 17.41
C SER A 352 -16.48 -18.11 16.56
N LYS A 353 -16.66 -17.06 15.75
CA LYS A 353 -17.99 -16.69 15.22
C LYS A 353 -18.35 -17.27 13.87
N ARG A 354 -17.36 -17.46 12.99
CA ARG A 354 -17.56 -17.81 11.58
C ARG A 354 -16.34 -18.56 11.08
N GLY A 355 -16.61 -19.68 10.41
CA GLY A 355 -15.60 -20.49 9.74
C GLY A 355 -16.28 -21.49 8.82
N GLY A 356 -15.80 -21.59 7.58
CA GLY A 356 -15.99 -22.76 6.72
C GLY A 356 -14.63 -23.41 6.47
N ILE A 357 -14.58 -24.46 5.65
CA ILE A 357 -13.33 -25.21 5.41
C ILE A 357 -12.17 -24.31 4.95
N GLU A 358 -12.40 -23.41 3.99
CA GLU A 358 -11.40 -22.46 3.51
C GLU A 358 -10.92 -21.51 4.63
N GLY A 359 -11.83 -21.16 5.54
CA GLY A 359 -11.53 -20.37 6.72
C GLY A 359 -10.63 -21.10 7.73
N TYR A 360 -10.73 -22.43 7.83
CA TYR A 360 -9.79 -23.26 8.60
C TYR A 360 -8.46 -23.42 7.89
N GLU A 361 -8.45 -23.62 6.58
CA GLU A 361 -7.21 -23.70 5.82
C GLU A 361 -6.37 -22.42 5.96
N ASN A 362 -7.00 -21.27 5.77
CA ASN A 362 -6.35 -19.97 5.94
C ASN A 362 -5.90 -19.73 7.38
N PHE A 363 -6.65 -20.22 8.37
CA PHE A 363 -6.26 -20.14 9.77
C PHE A 363 -4.98 -20.92 10.05
N PHE A 364 -4.90 -22.19 9.66
CA PHE A 364 -3.72 -23.01 9.91
C PHE A 364 -2.49 -22.49 9.17
N LYS A 365 -2.65 -22.03 7.91
CA LYS A 365 -1.59 -21.33 7.18
C LYS A 365 -1.13 -20.09 7.94
N THR A 366 -2.05 -19.25 8.39
CA THR A 366 -1.73 -18.04 9.18
C THR A 366 -0.96 -18.40 10.45
N PHE A 367 -1.37 -19.46 11.15
CA PHE A 367 -0.71 -19.91 12.38
C PHE A 367 0.70 -20.46 12.16
N SER A 368 1.04 -20.95 10.97
CA SER A 368 2.42 -21.35 10.64
C SER A 368 3.40 -20.17 10.62
N TYR A 369 2.93 -18.93 10.50
CA TYR A 369 3.78 -17.72 10.55
C TYR A 369 3.94 -17.14 11.95
N ILE A 370 3.06 -17.51 12.88
CA ILE A 370 3.05 -16.96 14.23
C ILE A 370 3.98 -17.81 15.08
N GLU A 371 4.97 -17.22 15.74
CA GLU A 371 5.75 -17.93 16.76
C GLU A 371 5.40 -17.36 18.14
N PRO A 372 5.07 -18.20 19.13
CA PRO A 372 4.94 -17.76 20.51
C PRO A 372 6.25 -17.12 20.99
N LYS A 373 6.14 -16.20 21.95
CA LYS A 373 7.33 -15.65 22.60
C LYS A 373 7.89 -16.66 23.59
N ASN A 374 9.20 -16.63 23.83
CA ASN A 374 9.87 -17.49 24.80
C ASN A 374 9.52 -18.98 24.56
N ASN A 375 9.12 -19.70 25.61
CA ASN A 375 8.71 -21.11 25.55
C ASN A 375 7.18 -21.30 25.46
N GLY A 376 6.44 -20.27 25.03
CA GLY A 376 4.99 -20.34 24.86
C GLY A 376 4.57 -21.37 23.81
N ARG A 377 3.34 -21.86 23.91
CA ARG A 377 2.75 -22.89 23.03
C ARG A 377 1.55 -22.35 22.28
N LYS A 378 1.24 -22.95 21.14
CA LYS A 378 -0.03 -22.73 20.42
C LYS A 378 -1.06 -23.74 20.90
N ILE A 379 -2.17 -23.24 21.44
CA ILE A 379 -3.31 -24.01 21.92
C ILE A 379 -4.51 -23.70 21.02
N LEU A 380 -5.21 -24.71 20.53
CA LEU A 380 -6.44 -24.53 19.74
C LEU A 380 -7.63 -25.15 20.48
N LEU A 381 -8.71 -24.38 20.62
CA LEU A 381 -10.05 -24.85 20.92
C LEU A 381 -10.91 -24.70 19.66
N THR A 382 -11.50 -25.80 19.18
CA THR A 382 -12.31 -25.80 17.95
C THR A 382 -13.62 -26.58 18.08
N SER A 383 -14.60 -26.20 17.28
CA SER A 383 -15.82 -26.99 17.04
C SER A 383 -15.56 -27.99 15.89
N GLU A 384 -16.63 -28.44 15.23
CA GLU A 384 -16.57 -29.25 14.01
C GLU A 384 -16.02 -28.50 12.77
N PHE A 385 -15.76 -29.26 11.71
CA PHE A 385 -15.36 -28.78 10.39
C PHE A 385 -16.49 -29.05 9.40
N VAL A 386 -16.96 -28.01 8.70
CA VAL A 386 -18.03 -28.14 7.71
C VAL A 386 -17.53 -27.66 6.36
N ASP A 387 -17.68 -28.50 5.35
CA ASP A 387 -17.47 -28.21 3.94
C ASP A 387 -18.72 -28.57 3.15
N TYR A 388 -18.98 -27.84 2.06
CA TYR A 388 -20.09 -28.10 1.16
C TYR A 388 -19.58 -28.19 -0.29
N LYS A 389 -19.89 -29.30 -0.97
CA LYS A 389 -19.68 -29.47 -2.41
C LYS A 389 -20.98 -29.91 -3.04
N ASP A 390 -21.35 -29.22 -4.12
CA ASP A 390 -22.59 -29.48 -4.86
C ASP A 390 -23.89 -29.47 -4.01
N GLY A 391 -23.85 -28.78 -2.87
CA GLY A 391 -24.99 -28.65 -1.95
C GLY A 391 -25.10 -29.76 -0.90
N GLU A 392 -24.14 -30.68 -0.85
CA GLU A 392 -24.04 -31.72 0.16
C GLU A 392 -22.82 -31.49 1.07
N ILE A 393 -22.84 -32.05 2.29
CA ILE A 393 -21.69 -32.02 3.18
C ILE A 393 -20.55 -32.81 2.51
N ALA A 394 -19.46 -32.11 2.22
CA ALA A 394 -18.34 -32.69 1.51
C ALA A 394 -17.36 -33.40 2.44
N PHE A 395 -16.65 -34.40 1.89
CA PHE A 395 -15.53 -35.02 2.56
C PHE A 395 -14.40 -34.00 2.76
N ILE A 396 -13.94 -33.88 4.01
CA ILE A 396 -12.79 -33.05 4.37
C ILE A 396 -11.52 -33.75 3.90
N ASP A 397 -10.68 -33.05 3.14
CA ASP A 397 -9.37 -33.57 2.74
C ASP A 397 -8.45 -33.77 3.97
N THR A 398 -8.51 -34.97 4.54
CA THR A 398 -7.77 -35.36 5.74
C THR A 398 -6.27 -35.16 5.58
N LYS A 399 -5.68 -35.52 4.44
CA LYS A 399 -4.22 -35.40 4.23
C LYS A 399 -3.79 -33.95 4.21
N LYS A 400 -4.57 -33.09 3.55
CA LYS A 400 -4.33 -31.64 3.52
C LYS A 400 -4.42 -31.05 4.93
N PHE A 401 -5.45 -31.39 5.70
CA PHE A 401 -5.62 -30.86 7.05
C PHE A 401 -4.57 -31.38 8.04
N GLN A 402 -4.18 -32.65 7.95
CA GLN A 402 -3.06 -33.19 8.73
C GLN A 402 -1.78 -32.38 8.52
N LYS A 403 -1.45 -32.08 7.26
CA LYS A 403 -0.29 -31.25 6.92
C LYS A 403 -0.44 -29.83 7.48
N LEU A 404 -1.58 -29.19 7.25
CA LEU A 404 -1.84 -27.81 7.72
C LEU A 404 -1.75 -27.69 9.24
N ILE A 405 -2.33 -28.62 9.98
CA ILE A 405 -2.29 -28.64 11.45
C ILE A 405 -0.86 -28.86 11.94
N LYS A 406 -0.12 -29.80 11.33
CA LYS A 406 1.30 -30.03 11.65
C LYS A 406 2.15 -28.78 11.41
N ASP A 407 2.03 -28.17 10.24
CA ASP A 407 2.79 -26.98 9.83
C ASP A 407 2.42 -25.74 10.68
N SER A 408 1.20 -25.70 11.22
CA SER A 408 0.77 -24.63 12.13
C SER A 408 1.51 -24.63 13.48
N GLY A 409 2.16 -25.73 13.85
CA GLY A 409 2.90 -25.86 15.11
C GLY A 409 2.03 -25.90 16.37
N ILE A 410 0.73 -26.21 16.24
CA ILE A 410 -0.17 -26.42 17.38
C ILE A 410 0.35 -27.57 18.25
N LYS A 411 0.48 -27.32 19.55
CA LYS A 411 0.99 -28.29 20.53
C LYS A 411 -0.10 -28.88 21.41
N THR A 412 -1.24 -28.21 21.50
CA THR A 412 -2.35 -28.61 22.37
C THR A 412 -3.66 -28.30 21.66
N PHE A 413 -4.53 -29.31 21.63
CA PHE A 413 -5.77 -29.28 20.88
C PHE A 413 -6.91 -29.70 21.81
N TYR A 414 -7.89 -28.83 21.95
CA TYR A 414 -9.17 -29.06 22.62
C TYR A 414 -10.27 -28.97 21.58
N SER A 415 -11.33 -29.76 21.75
CA SER A 415 -12.44 -29.69 20.83
C SER A 415 -13.79 -29.84 21.50
N VAL A 416 -14.82 -29.33 20.82
CA VAL A 416 -16.20 -29.44 21.28
C VAL A 416 -17.16 -29.90 20.18
N GLU A 417 -18.42 -30.11 20.56
CA GLU A 417 -19.53 -30.45 19.66
C GLU A 417 -19.21 -31.72 18.84
N LYS A 418 -19.28 -31.68 17.51
CA LYS A 418 -19.11 -32.85 16.63
C LYS A 418 -17.68 -33.08 16.15
N PHE A 419 -16.68 -32.41 16.74
CA PHE A 419 -15.30 -32.57 16.27
C PHE A 419 -14.77 -34.02 16.35
N SER A 420 -15.31 -34.84 17.26
CA SER A 420 -14.95 -36.27 17.37
C SER A 420 -15.11 -37.02 16.04
N GLU A 421 -16.05 -36.61 15.18
CA GLU A 421 -16.26 -37.15 13.82
C GLU A 421 -15.10 -36.80 12.86
N HIS A 422 -14.25 -35.83 13.21
CA HIS A 422 -13.14 -35.35 12.39
C HIS A 422 -11.76 -35.70 12.95
N ILE A 423 -11.66 -36.54 13.99
CA ILE A 423 -10.39 -36.87 14.66
C ILE A 423 -9.26 -37.29 13.69
N ASN A 424 -9.60 -37.89 12.55
CA ASN A 424 -8.64 -38.36 11.56
C ASN A 424 -7.81 -37.23 10.92
N VAL A 425 -8.27 -35.98 10.98
CA VAL A 425 -7.50 -34.80 10.55
C VAL A 425 -6.26 -34.54 11.40
N LEU A 426 -6.16 -35.15 12.60
CA LEU A 426 -4.99 -35.09 13.45
C LEU A 426 -4.05 -36.27 13.14
N SER A 427 -2.89 -35.96 12.54
CA SER A 427 -1.86 -36.99 12.28
C SER A 427 -1.19 -37.48 13.56
N ASP A 428 -1.06 -36.60 14.55
CA ASP A 428 -0.56 -36.91 15.89
C ASP A 428 -1.70 -36.73 16.89
N LYS A 429 -2.27 -37.84 17.37
CA LYS A 429 -3.39 -37.81 18.31
C LYS A 429 -2.97 -37.36 19.71
N SER A 430 -1.67 -37.36 20.05
CA SER A 430 -1.18 -37.01 21.39
C SER A 430 -1.35 -35.51 21.74
N ILE A 431 -1.50 -34.67 20.71
CA ILE A 431 -1.79 -33.24 20.89
C ILE A 431 -3.25 -32.99 21.29
N TRP A 432 -4.15 -33.94 21.03
CA TRP A 432 -5.57 -33.86 21.39
C TRP A 432 -5.73 -34.20 22.87
N LYS A 433 -6.00 -33.18 23.69
CA LYS A 433 -6.04 -33.32 25.14
C LYS A 433 -7.40 -33.73 25.66
N ASN A 434 -8.45 -33.07 25.19
CA ASN A 434 -9.80 -33.38 25.66
C ASN A 434 -10.86 -32.98 24.62
N HIS A 435 -12.03 -33.60 24.73
CA HIS A 435 -13.21 -33.35 23.93
C HIS A 435 -14.48 -33.38 24.78
N SER A 436 -15.41 -32.46 24.54
CA SER A 436 -16.74 -32.52 25.14
C SER A 436 -17.79 -31.87 24.25
N ILE A 437 -19.03 -32.33 24.30
CA ILE A 437 -20.13 -31.71 23.54
C ILE A 437 -20.32 -30.23 23.96
N ASP A 438 -20.17 -29.93 25.25
CA ASP A 438 -20.24 -28.57 25.81
C ASP A 438 -18.89 -28.17 26.43
N PHE A 439 -18.41 -26.97 26.09
CA PHE A 439 -17.17 -26.42 26.64
C PHE A 439 -17.21 -26.29 28.18
N ASN A 440 -18.39 -26.25 28.79
CA ASN A 440 -18.53 -26.15 30.25
C ASN A 440 -17.81 -27.28 31.00
N ASN A 441 -17.66 -28.44 30.40
CA ASN A 441 -17.03 -29.60 31.03
C ASN A 441 -15.48 -29.58 30.95
N ILE A 442 -14.92 -28.73 30.09
CA ILE A 442 -13.47 -28.67 29.83
C ILE A 442 -12.88 -27.26 30.02
N LYS A 443 -13.70 -26.26 30.33
CA LYS A 443 -13.27 -24.86 30.42
C LYS A 443 -12.20 -24.63 31.49
N ASP A 444 -12.35 -25.24 32.67
CA ASP A 444 -11.43 -25.02 33.78
C ASP A 444 -10.07 -25.69 33.48
N GLU A 445 -10.08 -26.89 32.91
CA GLU A 445 -8.87 -27.57 32.42
C GLU A 445 -8.13 -26.72 31.38
N ILE A 446 -8.85 -26.17 30.39
CA ILE A 446 -8.24 -25.30 29.37
C ILE A 446 -7.55 -24.11 30.05
N ILE A 447 -8.24 -23.39 30.93
CA ILE A 447 -7.72 -22.18 31.57
C ILE A 447 -6.55 -22.49 32.50
N ASP A 448 -6.61 -23.56 33.27
CA ASP A 448 -5.56 -23.94 34.21
C ASP A 448 -4.30 -24.44 33.48
N SER A 449 -4.46 -25.07 32.30
CA SER A 449 -3.35 -25.55 31.47
C SER A 449 -2.49 -24.45 30.83
N ILE A 450 -3.01 -23.22 30.73
CA ILE A 450 -2.34 -22.09 30.08
C ILE A 450 -1.11 -21.66 30.89
N LYS A 451 -0.02 -21.34 30.19
CA LYS A 451 1.24 -20.82 30.74
C LYS A 451 1.54 -19.43 30.17
N ASP A 452 2.56 -18.78 30.72
CA ASP A 452 3.06 -17.53 30.15
C ASP A 452 3.45 -17.70 28.67
N ASP A 453 3.16 -16.66 27.88
CA ASP A 453 3.38 -16.54 26.44
C ASP A 453 2.66 -17.57 25.55
N ASP A 454 1.79 -18.42 26.11
CA ASP A 454 0.90 -19.28 25.32
C ASP A 454 -0.02 -18.43 24.42
N ILE A 455 -0.43 -19.00 23.29
CA ILE A 455 -1.41 -18.45 22.38
C ILE A 455 -2.62 -19.40 22.34
N LEU A 456 -3.69 -19.04 23.04
CA LEU A 456 -4.98 -19.72 22.96
C LEU A 456 -5.76 -19.18 21.77
N CYS A 457 -6.02 -20.04 20.79
CA CYS A 457 -6.94 -19.74 19.71
C CYS A 457 -8.28 -20.44 19.92
N VAL A 458 -9.37 -19.72 19.69
CA VAL A 458 -10.73 -20.25 19.68
C VAL A 458 -11.28 -20.06 18.28
N LYS A 459 -11.51 -21.15 17.55
CA LYS A 459 -12.02 -21.09 16.17
C LYS A 459 -13.26 -21.95 16.02
N GLY A 460 -14.33 -21.37 15.47
CA GLY A 460 -15.59 -22.07 15.32
C GLY A 460 -16.30 -21.77 14.01
N ILE A 461 -17.25 -22.64 13.67
CA ILE A 461 -18.21 -22.43 12.59
C ILE A 461 -19.30 -21.43 13.03
N PHE A 462 -20.13 -21.01 12.07
CA PHE A 462 -21.31 -20.21 12.38
C PHE A 462 -22.24 -20.98 13.32
N GLU A 463 -22.80 -20.30 14.33
CA GLU A 463 -23.70 -20.88 15.35
C GLU A 463 -23.10 -21.91 16.32
N SER A 464 -21.79 -22.18 16.25
CA SER A 464 -21.11 -23.01 17.27
C SER A 464 -21.25 -22.44 18.69
N ILE A 465 -21.02 -23.27 19.70
CA ILE A 465 -21.05 -22.88 21.11
C ILE A 465 -19.88 -21.95 21.53
N LEU A 466 -18.81 -21.88 20.75
CA LEU A 466 -17.56 -21.20 21.10
C LEU A 466 -17.64 -19.69 21.36
N PRO A 467 -18.56 -18.90 20.76
CA PRO A 467 -18.77 -17.51 21.18
C PRO A 467 -19.19 -17.38 22.65
N LYS A 468 -19.86 -18.39 23.21
CA LYS A 468 -20.19 -18.43 24.65
C LYS A 468 -18.94 -18.67 25.51
N PHE A 469 -18.00 -19.50 25.05
CA PHE A 469 -16.70 -19.66 25.72
C PHE A 469 -15.89 -18.36 25.75
N ILE A 470 -15.91 -17.59 24.67
CA ILE A 470 -15.29 -16.24 24.65
C ILE A 470 -15.97 -15.29 25.64
N LEU A 471 -17.31 -15.34 25.76
CA LEU A 471 -18.01 -14.58 26.80
C LEU A 471 -17.60 -15.01 28.20
N TYR A 472 -17.49 -16.32 28.45
CA TYR A 472 -17.03 -16.85 29.73
C TYR A 472 -15.63 -16.32 30.07
N ILE A 473 -14.66 -16.40 29.16
CA ILE A 473 -13.30 -15.85 29.40
C ILE A 473 -13.39 -14.37 29.77
N LYS A 474 -14.17 -13.59 29.02
CA LYS A 474 -14.29 -12.14 29.26
C LYS A 474 -14.92 -11.77 30.60
N ASN A 475 -15.61 -12.71 31.24
CA ASN A 475 -16.29 -12.54 32.52
C ASN A 475 -15.56 -13.22 33.69
N LEU A 476 -14.36 -13.78 33.47
CA LEU A 476 -13.53 -14.33 34.54
C LEU A 476 -13.16 -13.24 35.55
N ASP A 477 -13.27 -13.52 36.84
CA ASP A 477 -12.94 -12.55 37.86
C ASP A 477 -11.45 -12.20 37.86
N GLY A 478 -11.11 -10.91 37.95
CA GLY A 478 -9.73 -10.41 37.88
C GLY A 478 -9.04 -10.49 36.50
N ILE A 479 -9.74 -10.87 35.42
CA ILE A 479 -9.14 -10.92 34.08
C ILE A 479 -8.92 -9.51 33.51
N LYS A 480 -7.77 -9.29 32.88
CA LYS A 480 -7.49 -8.08 32.09
C LYS A 480 -7.22 -8.45 30.65
N LEU A 481 -8.10 -8.05 29.73
CA LEU A 481 -7.91 -8.19 28.28
C LEU A 481 -7.54 -6.85 27.66
N THR A 482 -6.41 -6.80 26.98
CA THR A 482 -6.01 -5.67 26.14
C THR A 482 -6.02 -6.12 24.69
N LYS A 483 -6.84 -5.48 23.83
CA LYS A 483 -6.82 -5.77 22.39
C LYS A 483 -5.41 -5.51 21.87
N VAL A 484 -4.79 -6.52 21.27
CA VAL A 484 -3.51 -6.34 20.59
C VAL A 484 -3.82 -5.53 19.35
N LYS A 485 -3.53 -4.24 19.43
CA LYS A 485 -3.28 -3.47 18.22
C LYS A 485 -1.91 -3.93 17.73
N SER A 486 -1.76 -4.15 16.42
CA SER A 486 -0.42 -4.02 15.82
C SER A 486 0.18 -2.77 16.44
N LYS A 487 1.30 -2.89 17.17
CA LYS A 487 1.89 -1.72 17.82
C LYS A 487 1.93 -0.60 16.81
N ASN A 488 1.54 0.59 17.25
CA ASN A 488 1.88 1.78 16.50
C ASN A 488 3.41 1.80 16.48
N SER A 489 4.02 1.36 15.38
CA SER A 489 5.47 1.48 15.22
C SER A 489 5.90 2.94 15.05
N MET A 490 5.08 3.91 15.49
CA MET A 490 5.57 5.24 15.80
C MET A 490 6.65 5.19 16.90
N GLN A 491 6.66 4.17 17.77
CA GLN A 491 7.74 3.94 18.75
C GLN A 491 8.69 2.79 18.39
N ASP A 492 8.34 1.93 17.43
CA ASP A 492 9.28 0.95 16.87
C ASP A 492 9.95 1.56 15.63
N GLU A 493 10.92 2.43 15.90
CA GLU A 493 11.89 2.96 14.92
C GLU A 493 12.62 1.85 14.13
N ASN A 494 12.45 0.59 14.53
CA ASN A 494 13.10 -0.60 13.98
C ASN A 494 12.51 -1.12 12.65
N LEU A 495 11.40 -0.54 12.16
CA LEU A 495 10.80 -0.88 10.87
C LEU A 495 11.36 0.00 9.74
N SER A 496 12.59 -0.28 9.31
CA SER A 496 13.35 0.65 8.47
C SER A 496 12.75 0.97 7.09
N PHE A 497 11.86 0.13 6.56
CA PHE A 497 11.20 0.37 5.26
C PHE A 497 9.89 1.16 5.38
N ARG A 498 9.43 1.46 6.58
CA ARG A 498 8.21 2.28 6.78
C ARG A 498 8.47 3.70 6.27
N GLY A 499 7.46 4.26 5.59
CA GLY A 499 7.51 5.61 5.03
C GLY A 499 8.39 5.72 3.78
N LEU A 500 8.91 4.60 3.27
CA LEU A 500 9.59 4.60 1.99
C LEU A 500 8.59 4.79 0.85
N ARG A 501 8.92 5.72 -0.04
CA ARG A 501 8.23 5.96 -1.29
C ARG A 501 9.22 6.23 -2.42
N ALA A 502 8.78 6.14 -3.66
CA ALA A 502 9.60 6.55 -4.80
C ALA A 502 10.09 8.00 -4.63
N LEU A 503 11.35 8.24 -4.97
CA LEU A 503 11.94 9.57 -5.05
C LEU A 503 11.19 10.41 -6.10
N HIS A 504 10.71 11.58 -5.70
CA HIS A 504 9.94 12.50 -6.54
C HIS A 504 10.62 13.88 -6.57
N VAL A 505 10.37 14.71 -7.60
CA VAL A 505 11.02 16.03 -7.71
C VAL A 505 10.72 16.94 -6.51
N ASP A 506 9.54 16.79 -5.90
CA ASP A 506 9.13 17.54 -4.70
C ASP A 506 10.02 17.26 -3.47
N ASP A 507 10.84 16.20 -3.51
CA ASP A 507 11.81 15.91 -2.47
C ASP A 507 13.03 16.85 -2.48
N LEU A 508 13.22 17.64 -3.55
CA LEU A 508 14.39 18.50 -3.73
C LEU A 508 14.64 19.39 -2.52
N ALA A 509 13.62 20.10 -2.05
CA ALA A 509 13.77 21.04 -0.94
C ALA A 509 14.18 20.34 0.37
N THR A 510 13.52 19.23 0.69
CA THR A 510 13.82 18.42 1.88
C THR A 510 15.21 17.79 1.78
N PHE A 511 15.58 17.27 0.61
CA PHE A 511 16.90 16.67 0.38
C PHE A 511 18.02 17.71 0.47
N LYS A 512 17.82 18.93 -0.08
CA LYS A 512 18.76 20.05 0.05
C LYS A 512 18.95 20.47 1.51
N LYS A 513 17.87 20.56 2.30
CA LYS A 513 17.95 20.86 3.73
C LYS A 513 18.93 19.90 4.45
N TYR A 514 18.82 18.61 4.19
CA TYR A 514 19.65 17.60 4.87
C TYR A 514 21.07 17.49 4.30
N THR A 515 21.27 17.65 3.00
CA THR A 515 22.62 17.73 2.40
C THR A 515 23.38 18.97 2.87
N HIS A 516 22.71 20.12 3.01
CA HIS A 516 23.29 21.35 3.56
C HIS A 516 23.73 21.17 5.01
N ALA A 517 22.86 20.58 5.84
CA ALA A 517 23.16 20.34 7.25
C ALA A 517 24.34 19.36 7.43
N ALA A 518 24.53 18.44 6.48
CA ALA A 518 25.61 17.44 6.51
C ALA A 518 26.88 17.85 5.76
N ASP A 519 26.88 19.01 5.09
CA ASP A 519 27.95 19.55 4.22
C ASP A 519 28.61 18.50 3.30
N LYS A 520 27.78 17.74 2.58
CA LYS A 520 28.24 16.64 1.73
C LYS A 520 28.92 17.11 0.44
N ALA A 521 29.98 16.40 0.03
CA ALA A 521 30.81 16.80 -1.12
C ALA A 521 30.72 15.90 -2.36
N SER A 522 30.20 14.67 -2.25
CA SER A 522 30.13 13.74 -3.39
C SER A 522 28.98 14.08 -4.34
N TRP A 523 29.18 13.84 -5.64
CA TRP A 523 28.14 14.00 -6.67
C TRP A 523 26.93 13.10 -6.41
N ILE A 524 27.05 12.03 -5.61
CA ILE A 524 25.92 11.16 -5.27
C ILE A 524 24.84 11.90 -4.46
N TYR A 525 25.18 13.04 -3.85
CA TYR A 525 24.25 13.92 -3.14
C TYR A 525 23.68 15.02 -4.04
N TYR A 526 23.97 15.01 -5.34
CA TYR A 526 23.36 15.91 -6.30
C TYR A 526 21.96 15.42 -6.66
N PHE A 527 20.93 16.11 -6.16
CA PHE A 527 19.54 15.65 -6.27
C PHE A 527 19.05 15.45 -7.73
N PRO A 528 19.31 16.37 -8.68
CA PRO A 528 18.91 16.16 -10.08
C PRO A 528 19.46 14.86 -10.67
N PHE A 529 20.71 14.48 -10.35
CA PHE A 529 21.23 13.18 -10.75
C PHE A 529 20.39 12.03 -10.19
N LEU A 530 20.10 12.03 -8.89
CA LEU A 530 19.32 10.97 -8.24
C LEU A 530 17.94 10.81 -8.90
N TYR A 531 17.25 11.93 -9.15
CA TYR A 531 15.94 11.94 -9.79
C TYR A 531 15.99 11.40 -11.23
N PHE A 532 16.87 11.94 -12.08
CA PHE A 532 16.97 11.47 -13.48
C PHE A 532 17.43 10.01 -13.58
N TRP A 533 18.29 9.58 -12.66
CA TRP A 533 18.75 8.20 -12.60
C TRP A 533 17.65 7.25 -12.13
N SER A 534 16.78 7.67 -11.19
CA SER A 534 15.64 6.86 -10.73
C SER A 534 14.55 6.68 -11.77
N LEU A 535 14.42 7.57 -12.76
CA LEU A 535 13.47 7.44 -13.86
C LEU A 535 13.89 6.41 -14.92
N SER A 536 15.11 5.85 -14.83
CA SER A 536 15.58 4.85 -15.79
C SER A 536 14.97 3.45 -15.52
N ASN A 537 14.38 2.84 -16.55
CA ASN A 537 13.74 1.52 -16.44
C ASN A 537 14.65 0.46 -15.77
N SER A 538 14.09 -0.35 -14.85
CA SER A 538 14.67 -1.47 -14.05
C SER A 538 15.19 -1.15 -12.64
N ARG A 539 15.12 0.11 -12.20
CA ARG A 539 15.61 0.56 -10.89
C ARG A 539 14.66 1.58 -10.29
N GLU A 540 14.51 1.59 -8.98
CA GLU A 540 13.69 2.56 -8.27
C GLU A 540 14.39 3.00 -7.00
N LEU A 541 14.60 4.31 -6.85
CA LEU A 541 15.12 4.89 -5.61
C LEU A 541 13.94 5.17 -4.68
N LEU A 542 14.02 4.61 -3.48
CA LEU A 542 13.03 4.81 -2.43
C LEU A 542 13.61 5.72 -1.36
N ILE A 543 12.93 6.83 -1.09
CA ILE A 543 13.26 7.81 -0.06
C ILE A 543 12.30 7.69 1.11
N GLY A 544 12.79 7.90 2.33
CA GLY A 544 11.94 8.09 3.51
C GLY A 544 12.68 8.81 4.62
N GLU A 545 11.95 9.48 5.49
CA GLU A 545 12.50 10.26 6.60
C GLU A 545 12.32 9.51 7.93
N GLN A 546 13.34 9.53 8.77
CA GLN A 546 13.31 8.94 10.11
C GLN A 546 14.33 9.64 11.02
N ASN A 547 13.92 10.03 12.22
CA ASN A 547 14.78 10.66 13.25
C ASN A 547 15.61 11.83 12.69
N SER A 548 14.98 12.72 11.91
CA SER A 548 15.63 13.84 11.23
C SER A 548 16.77 13.42 10.30
N SER A 549 16.60 12.28 9.62
CA SER A 549 17.53 11.77 8.63
C SER A 549 16.77 11.17 7.45
N ILE A 550 17.26 11.40 6.24
CA ILE A 550 16.80 10.73 5.03
C ILE A 550 17.47 9.37 4.95
N LYS A 551 16.66 8.36 4.62
CA LYS A 551 17.13 7.04 4.15
C LYS A 551 16.84 6.94 2.66
N LEU A 552 17.81 6.43 1.91
CA LEU A 552 17.67 6.20 0.49
C LEU A 552 18.01 4.73 0.18
N PHE A 553 17.09 4.02 -0.46
CA PHE A 553 17.24 2.61 -0.83
C PHE A 553 17.10 2.45 -2.34
N LEU A 554 17.76 1.43 -2.88
CA LEU A 554 17.63 1.04 -4.27
C LEU A 554 16.89 -0.29 -4.36
N LEU A 555 15.77 -0.29 -5.06
CA LEU A 555 15.04 -1.48 -5.46
C LEU A 555 15.35 -1.78 -6.93
N ARG A 556 15.96 -2.94 -7.21
CA ARG A 556 16.22 -3.40 -8.59
C ARG A 556 15.37 -4.62 -8.91
N THR A 557 14.57 -4.53 -9.96
CA THR A 557 13.84 -5.69 -10.48
C THR A 557 14.69 -6.33 -11.59
N LEU A 558 15.43 -7.39 -11.26
CA LEU A 558 16.20 -8.14 -12.24
C LEU A 558 15.26 -8.95 -13.15
N ASN A 559 15.46 -8.88 -14.47
CA ASN A 559 14.68 -9.64 -15.44
C ASN A 559 14.85 -11.14 -15.15
N GLY A 560 13.75 -11.83 -14.83
CA GLY A 560 13.73 -13.28 -14.62
C GLY A 560 13.89 -13.75 -13.17
N GLU A 561 14.28 -12.89 -12.22
CA GLU A 561 14.35 -13.28 -10.80
C GLU A 561 13.00 -13.14 -10.08
N LYS A 562 12.66 -14.12 -9.22
CA LYS A 562 11.44 -14.10 -8.39
C LYS A 562 11.43 -13.00 -7.32
N LYS A 563 12.55 -12.30 -7.08
CA LYS A 563 12.70 -11.34 -5.99
C LYS A 563 13.56 -10.13 -6.41
N PRO A 564 13.15 -8.88 -6.11
CA PRO A 564 14.00 -7.72 -6.38
C PRO A 564 15.22 -7.66 -5.45
N ASP A 565 16.33 -7.14 -5.96
CA ASP A 565 17.52 -6.83 -5.16
C ASP A 565 17.25 -5.51 -4.42
N PHE A 566 17.39 -5.52 -3.11
CA PHE A 566 17.11 -4.37 -2.26
C PHE A 566 18.33 -4.04 -1.42
N GLU A 567 18.81 -2.82 -1.57
CA GLU A 567 20.09 -2.35 -1.02
C GLU A 567 19.93 -0.91 -0.51
N MET A 568 20.77 -0.51 0.43
CA MET A 568 20.85 0.89 0.85
C MET A 568 21.69 1.65 -0.17
N PHE A 569 21.21 2.82 -0.61
CA PHE A 569 21.91 3.60 -1.63
C PHE A 569 23.07 4.39 -1.02
N ILE A 570 22.80 5.14 0.05
CA ILE A 570 23.75 5.91 0.87
C ILE A 570 23.45 5.69 2.36
N PRO A 571 24.40 5.91 3.29
CA PRO A 571 24.12 6.01 4.72
C PRO A 571 23.02 7.06 5.01
N PRO A 572 22.40 7.05 6.20
CA PRO A 572 21.40 8.06 6.53
C PRO A 572 21.98 9.46 6.39
N LEU A 573 21.18 10.41 5.92
CA LEU A 573 21.60 11.76 5.61
C LEU A 573 20.76 12.77 6.41
N PRO A 574 21.32 13.48 7.41
CA PRO A 574 22.67 13.31 7.99
C PRO A 574 22.85 11.95 8.65
N PHE A 575 24.10 11.60 8.93
CA PHE A 575 24.45 10.33 9.56
C PHE A 575 23.72 10.16 10.89
N ASN A 576 23.03 9.03 11.04
CA ASN A 576 22.36 8.64 12.27
C ASN A 576 22.56 7.15 12.51
N GLU A 577 23.21 6.80 13.62
CA GLU A 577 23.59 5.43 13.97
C GLU A 577 22.38 4.51 14.11
N THR A 578 21.34 4.95 14.83
CA THR A 578 20.11 4.16 15.05
C THR A 578 19.40 3.90 13.73
N VAL A 579 19.28 4.92 12.88
CA VAL A 579 18.63 4.81 11.57
C VAL A 579 19.42 3.85 10.66
N LEU A 580 20.76 3.90 10.69
CA LEU A 580 21.60 3.00 9.92
C LEU A 580 21.46 1.54 10.39
N ASP A 581 21.56 1.29 11.69
CA ASP A 581 21.45 -0.07 12.24
C ASP A 581 20.09 -0.70 11.90
N ASN A 582 19.01 0.05 12.10
CA ASN A 582 17.66 -0.40 11.74
C ASN A 582 17.54 -0.71 10.25
N SER A 583 18.11 0.16 9.40
CA SER A 583 18.14 -0.01 7.94
C SER A 583 18.90 -1.26 7.51
N LEU A 584 20.10 -1.48 8.03
CA LEU A 584 20.92 -2.65 7.73
C LEU A 584 20.30 -3.94 8.25
N ASN A 585 19.73 -3.93 9.46
CA ASN A 585 19.08 -5.11 10.03
C ASN A 585 17.84 -5.53 9.25
N ALA A 586 17.04 -4.56 8.79
CA ALA A 586 15.90 -4.86 7.92
C ALA A 586 16.33 -5.36 6.54
N LEU A 587 17.37 -4.79 5.92
CA LEU A 587 17.94 -5.31 4.67
C LEU A 587 18.51 -6.72 4.84
N TYR A 588 19.16 -6.98 5.96
CA TYR A 588 19.68 -8.30 6.29
C TYR A 588 18.54 -9.32 6.42
N ARG A 589 17.44 -8.96 7.10
CA ARG A 589 16.21 -9.77 7.17
C ARG A 589 15.58 -9.96 5.79
N TYR A 590 15.51 -8.91 4.98
CA TYR A 590 15.01 -8.95 3.61
C TYR A 590 15.81 -9.94 2.77
N ASN A 591 17.13 -9.87 2.81
CA ASN A 591 18.06 -10.73 2.07
C ASN A 591 18.30 -12.10 2.73
N LYS A 592 17.33 -12.62 3.49
CA LYS A 592 17.39 -13.95 4.13
C LYS A 592 18.67 -14.17 4.95
N LYS A 593 19.15 -13.13 5.64
CA LYS A 593 20.39 -13.15 6.43
C LYS A 593 21.65 -13.47 5.63
N GLN A 594 21.68 -13.17 4.33
CA GLN A 594 22.85 -13.42 3.49
C GLN A 594 23.77 -12.20 3.40
N LYS A 595 23.21 -11.00 3.16
CA LYS A 595 23.99 -9.78 2.95
C LYS A 595 23.15 -8.51 3.12
N ALA A 596 23.73 -7.45 3.68
CA ALA A 596 23.23 -6.08 3.50
C ALA A 596 24.35 -5.23 2.89
N LYS A 597 23.99 -4.29 2.01
CA LYS A 597 24.94 -3.47 1.26
C LYS A 597 24.55 -2.01 1.32
N ILE A 598 25.56 -1.14 1.40
CA ILE A 598 25.44 0.29 1.16
C ILE A 598 26.26 0.60 -0.09
N LEU A 599 25.62 1.13 -1.13
CA LEU A 599 26.23 1.26 -2.45
C LEU A 599 27.30 2.35 -2.53
N TRP A 600 27.07 3.47 -1.85
CA TRP A 600 27.94 4.63 -1.85
C TRP A 600 28.13 5.12 -0.41
N VAL A 601 29.38 5.16 0.04
CA VAL A 601 29.77 5.68 1.35
C VAL A 601 30.93 6.64 1.13
N ASP A 602 30.78 7.90 1.52
CA ASP A 602 31.88 8.86 1.49
C ASP A 602 32.82 8.68 2.68
N ARG A 603 33.93 9.42 2.68
CA ARG A 603 34.95 9.34 3.75
C ARG A 603 34.37 9.69 5.12
N ASP A 604 33.52 10.71 5.21
CA ASP A 604 33.01 11.20 6.50
C ASP A 604 32.08 10.18 7.16
N ASP A 605 31.20 9.56 6.39
CA ASP A 605 30.34 8.50 6.91
C ASP A 605 31.13 7.21 7.17
N LEU A 606 32.16 6.89 6.38
CA LEU A 606 33.05 5.77 6.67
C LEU A 606 33.73 5.92 8.03
N ILE A 607 34.23 7.12 8.36
CA ILE A 607 34.84 7.41 9.67
C ILE A 607 33.81 7.22 10.78
N LYS A 608 32.61 7.77 10.62
CA LYS A 608 31.52 7.65 11.61
C LYS A 608 31.12 6.19 11.83
N ILE A 609 30.96 5.40 10.76
CA ILE A 609 30.62 3.98 10.86
C ILE A 609 31.74 3.21 11.58
N LYS A 610 33.01 3.40 11.19
CA LYS A 610 34.16 2.72 11.81
C LYS A 610 34.37 3.10 13.28
N SER A 611 33.94 4.29 13.70
CA SER A 611 34.03 4.72 15.10
C SER A 611 32.99 4.06 16.01
N SER A 612 31.95 3.44 15.45
CA SER A 612 30.87 2.82 16.22
C SER A 612 31.09 1.31 16.38
N LYS A 613 31.13 0.85 17.64
CA LYS A 613 31.23 -0.58 17.99
C LYS A 613 30.06 -1.43 17.45
N LYS A 614 28.94 -0.80 17.07
CA LYS A 614 27.78 -1.52 16.49
C LYS A 614 28.05 -2.06 15.09
N PHE A 615 29.06 -1.54 14.41
CA PHE A 615 29.31 -1.80 12.98
C PHE A 615 30.67 -2.44 12.70
N ASP A 616 31.26 -3.09 13.71
CA ASP A 616 32.53 -3.82 13.57
C ASP A 616 32.46 -4.96 12.53
N ASP A 617 31.25 -5.42 12.20
CA ASP A 617 30.97 -6.44 11.19
C ASP A 617 30.76 -5.89 9.77
N ILE A 618 30.98 -4.58 9.56
CA ILE A 618 30.88 -3.94 8.25
C ILE A 618 32.24 -3.85 7.56
N LEU A 619 32.32 -4.46 6.38
CA LEU A 619 33.49 -4.40 5.50
C LEU A 619 33.33 -3.29 4.47
N PHE A 620 34.42 -2.59 4.16
CA PHE A 620 34.47 -1.52 3.16
C PHE A 620 35.36 -1.92 2.00
N LYS A 621 35.00 -1.48 0.79
CA LYS A 621 35.84 -1.59 -0.41
C LYS A 621 35.87 -0.25 -1.13
N LEU A 622 37.05 0.22 -1.53
CA LEU A 622 37.17 1.40 -2.39
C LEU A 622 36.38 1.12 -3.68
N ARG A 623 35.44 2.02 -3.97
CA ARG A 623 34.53 1.93 -5.10
C ARG A 623 34.97 2.84 -6.22
N ASP A 624 35.27 4.10 -5.89
CA ASP A 624 35.55 5.11 -6.89
C ASP A 624 36.37 6.29 -6.34
N ARG A 625 36.89 7.11 -7.25
CA ARG A 625 37.59 8.38 -6.94
C ARG A 625 37.01 9.51 -7.78
N GLU A 626 36.54 10.56 -7.11
CA GLU A 626 35.88 11.71 -7.74
C GLU A 626 36.81 12.91 -7.81
N TYR A 627 36.68 13.70 -8.87
CA TYR A 627 37.51 14.88 -9.12
C TYR A 627 36.84 16.13 -8.54
N ILE A 628 37.57 16.87 -7.70
CA ILE A 628 37.11 18.13 -7.11
C ILE A 628 37.94 19.29 -7.63
N TYR A 629 37.29 20.30 -8.22
CA TYR A 629 37.92 21.51 -8.73
C TYR A 629 37.71 22.70 -7.80
N ASN A 630 38.68 23.62 -7.77
CA ASN A 630 38.52 24.94 -7.18
C ASN A 630 38.19 25.93 -8.32
N PRO A 631 36.95 26.44 -8.44
CA PRO A 631 36.58 27.29 -9.58
C PRO A 631 37.31 28.63 -9.59
N LYS A 632 37.86 29.08 -8.45
CA LYS A 632 38.52 30.40 -8.33
C LYS A 632 39.81 30.50 -9.14
N ILE A 633 40.48 29.38 -9.45
CA ILE A 633 41.76 29.39 -10.20
C ILE A 633 41.57 29.63 -11.72
N TYR A 634 40.33 29.67 -12.22
CA TYR A 634 40.06 29.72 -13.65
C TYR A 634 39.81 31.14 -14.17
N ASN A 635 39.77 32.15 -13.30
CA ASN A 635 39.40 33.53 -13.65
C ASN A 635 40.33 34.19 -14.66
N ASP A 636 41.63 34.16 -14.41
CA ASP A 636 42.65 34.80 -15.24
C ASP A 636 43.33 33.80 -16.20
N LEU A 637 42.95 32.52 -16.10
CA LEU A 637 43.59 31.38 -16.75
C LEU A 637 45.13 31.47 -16.73
N SER A 638 45.76 32.01 -15.67
CA SER A 638 47.18 32.34 -15.68
C SER A 638 48.08 31.12 -15.39
N GLY A 639 49.39 31.26 -15.62
CA GLY A 639 50.40 30.25 -15.29
C GLY A 639 50.51 29.05 -16.24
N GLN A 640 51.51 28.20 -16.02
CA GLN A 640 51.77 27.05 -16.92
C GLN A 640 50.75 25.91 -16.76
N LYS A 641 50.11 25.78 -15.58
CA LYS A 641 49.22 24.65 -15.26
C LYS A 641 47.94 24.65 -16.11
N LEU A 642 47.44 25.80 -16.53
CA LEU A 642 46.18 25.97 -17.29
C LEU A 642 46.40 26.17 -18.80
N ARG A 643 47.62 25.95 -19.31
CA ARG A 643 47.98 26.15 -20.73
C ARG A 643 47.05 25.42 -21.71
N ASN A 644 46.63 24.20 -21.37
CA ASN A 644 45.77 23.41 -22.25
C ASN A 644 44.34 23.97 -22.33
N ILE A 645 43.84 24.56 -21.24
CA ILE A 645 42.55 25.23 -21.21
C ILE A 645 42.62 26.51 -22.05
N ARG A 646 43.66 27.34 -21.86
CA ARG A 646 43.88 28.54 -22.70
C ARG A 646 43.93 28.20 -24.19
N ARG A 647 44.59 27.09 -24.56
CA ARG A 647 44.63 26.63 -25.95
C ARG A 647 43.26 26.20 -26.49
N ALA A 648 42.45 25.55 -25.67
CA ALA A 648 41.09 25.18 -26.05
C ALA A 648 40.22 26.43 -26.24
N VAL A 649 40.29 27.39 -25.32
CA VAL A 649 39.59 28.69 -25.40
C VAL A 649 40.00 29.43 -26.67
N ALA A 650 41.29 29.70 -26.86
CA ALA A 650 41.80 30.41 -28.03
C ALA A 650 41.41 29.74 -29.36
N LYS A 651 41.28 28.40 -29.37
CA LYS A 651 40.84 27.67 -30.56
C LYS A 651 39.34 27.84 -30.82
N ILE A 652 38.50 27.71 -29.79
CA ILE A 652 37.05 27.90 -29.95
C ILE A 652 36.72 29.35 -30.30
N ASP A 653 37.48 30.32 -29.79
CA ASP A 653 37.31 31.75 -30.11
C ASP A 653 37.60 32.09 -31.59
N THR A 654 38.23 31.19 -32.35
CA THR A 654 38.41 31.38 -33.81
C THR A 654 37.21 30.95 -34.66
N LEU A 655 36.19 30.33 -34.06
CA LEU A 655 35.00 29.86 -34.77
C LEU A 655 34.03 31.03 -34.98
N GLU A 656 33.50 31.13 -36.20
CA GLU A 656 32.46 32.10 -36.56
C GLU A 656 31.06 31.58 -36.22
N ASN A 657 30.08 32.48 -36.10
CA ASN A 657 28.66 32.17 -35.84
C ASN A 657 28.40 31.30 -34.59
N VAL A 658 29.19 31.53 -33.53
CA VAL A 658 29.05 30.85 -32.25
C VAL A 658 28.03 31.55 -31.36
N GLU A 659 27.07 30.80 -30.84
CA GLU A 659 26.15 31.26 -29.80
C GLU A 659 26.24 30.36 -28.56
N ILE A 660 26.27 30.97 -27.37
CA ILE A 660 26.26 30.25 -26.09
C ILE A 660 25.08 30.74 -25.29
N LEU A 661 24.11 29.86 -25.10
CA LEU A 661 22.83 30.19 -24.51
C LEU A 661 22.58 29.32 -23.28
N GLU A 662 21.76 29.81 -22.36
CA GLU A 662 21.19 28.94 -21.33
C GLU A 662 20.21 27.97 -21.98
N TYR A 663 20.26 26.71 -21.55
CA TYR A 663 19.35 25.67 -22.04
C TYR A 663 17.90 26.04 -21.73
N SER A 664 17.02 25.84 -22.71
CA SER A 664 15.57 25.91 -22.56
C SER A 664 14.93 24.62 -23.06
N ASN A 665 13.67 24.38 -22.69
CA ASN A 665 12.94 23.20 -23.17
C ASN A 665 12.75 23.17 -24.71
N LYS A 666 12.97 24.30 -25.41
CA LYS A 666 12.96 24.36 -26.88
C LYS A 666 14.17 23.65 -27.48
N ASP A 667 15.30 23.63 -26.77
CA ASP A 667 16.56 23.02 -27.21
C ASP A 667 16.56 21.48 -27.06
N LYS A 668 15.58 20.93 -26.33
CA LYS A 668 15.48 19.49 -25.99
C LYS A 668 15.68 18.59 -27.19
N LYS A 669 14.97 18.87 -28.29
CA LYS A 669 14.96 18.02 -29.49
C LYS A 669 16.36 17.90 -30.09
N GLU A 670 17.03 19.03 -30.33
CA GLU A 670 18.38 19.06 -30.87
C GLU A 670 19.43 18.45 -29.91
N CYS A 671 19.28 18.66 -28.59
CA CYS A 671 20.14 18.01 -27.62
C CYS A 671 19.99 16.48 -27.62
N LEU A 672 18.77 15.96 -27.83
CA LEU A 672 18.52 14.53 -27.97
C LEU A 672 19.16 13.98 -29.25
N GLU A 673 19.04 14.70 -30.37
CA GLU A 673 19.70 14.34 -31.63
C GLU A 673 21.23 14.27 -31.47
N LEU A 674 21.85 15.28 -30.83
CA LEU A 674 23.28 15.25 -30.52
C LEU A 674 23.66 14.09 -29.59
N LEU A 675 22.82 13.77 -28.60
CA LEU A 675 23.04 12.64 -27.69
C LEU A 675 23.00 11.31 -28.42
N ASP A 676 22.08 11.14 -29.37
CA ASP A 676 21.95 9.93 -30.18
C ASP A 676 23.17 9.76 -31.10
N GLU A 677 23.59 10.82 -31.80
CA GLU A 677 24.83 10.83 -32.60
C GLU A 677 26.06 10.47 -31.74
N TRP A 678 26.16 11.07 -30.55
CA TRP A 678 27.22 10.79 -29.59
C TRP A 678 27.19 9.32 -29.13
N SER A 679 26.01 8.78 -28.85
CA SER A 679 25.82 7.41 -28.35
C SER A 679 26.22 6.37 -29.40
N ILE A 680 25.83 6.58 -30.66
CA ILE A 680 26.21 5.70 -31.78
C ILE A 680 27.75 5.62 -31.88
N ARG A 681 28.45 6.77 -31.87
CA ARG A 681 29.91 6.80 -31.96
C ARG A 681 30.62 6.17 -30.77
N GLN A 682 30.03 6.21 -29.58
CA GLN A 682 30.65 5.65 -28.36
C GLN A 682 30.33 4.17 -28.16
N SER A 683 29.19 3.69 -28.64
CA SER A 683 28.81 2.28 -28.58
C SER A 683 29.76 1.35 -29.35
N SER A 684 30.44 1.86 -30.37
CA SER A 684 31.51 1.12 -31.08
C SER A 684 32.82 1.01 -30.29
N LYS A 685 33.02 1.87 -29.27
CA LYS A 685 34.26 1.98 -28.49
C LYS A 685 34.14 1.45 -27.06
N TYR A 686 32.93 1.46 -26.48
CA TYR A 686 32.67 1.04 -25.11
C TYR A 686 31.39 0.21 -25.02
N ASN A 687 31.49 -0.98 -24.43
CA ASN A 687 30.33 -1.78 -24.08
C ASN A 687 29.60 -1.13 -22.88
N ASN A 688 28.29 -0.87 -23.03
CA ASN A 688 27.35 -0.53 -21.95
C ASN A 688 27.51 0.86 -21.26
N LEU A 689 27.67 1.96 -22.00
CA LEU A 689 27.49 3.31 -21.47
C LEU A 689 26.01 3.60 -21.14
N ASP A 690 25.71 3.93 -19.88
CA ASP A 690 24.35 4.26 -19.43
C ASP A 690 24.01 5.73 -19.68
N ASN A 691 23.48 6.05 -20.86
CA ASN A 691 23.03 7.41 -21.21
C ASN A 691 21.58 7.70 -20.81
N ARG A 692 20.90 6.77 -20.13
CA ARG A 692 19.46 6.90 -19.85
C ARG A 692 19.15 8.10 -18.97
N TYR A 693 19.96 8.36 -17.94
CA TYR A 693 19.76 9.52 -17.07
C TYR A 693 20.06 10.84 -17.81
N THR A 694 20.94 10.85 -18.82
CA THR A 694 21.16 12.05 -19.65
C THR A 694 19.92 12.36 -20.49
N LYS A 695 19.28 11.33 -21.06
CA LYS A 695 18.00 11.47 -21.73
C LYS A 695 16.91 11.99 -20.79
N MET A 696 16.80 11.41 -19.59
CA MET A 696 15.83 11.88 -18.58
C MET A 696 16.12 13.32 -18.12
N CYS A 697 17.38 13.72 -18.04
CA CYS A 697 17.76 15.11 -17.78
C CYS A 697 17.20 16.06 -18.84
N LEU A 698 17.35 15.75 -20.13
CA LEU A 698 16.80 16.59 -21.20
C LEU A 698 15.26 16.63 -21.20
N GLU A 699 14.60 15.50 -20.91
CA GLU A 699 13.13 15.43 -20.84
C GLU A 699 12.55 16.24 -19.68
N TYR A 700 13.21 16.22 -18.51
CA TYR A 700 12.64 16.71 -17.26
C TYR A 700 13.41 17.89 -16.64
N ALA A 701 14.39 18.47 -17.33
CA ALA A 701 15.14 19.65 -16.85
C ALA A 701 14.22 20.84 -16.54
N HIS A 702 13.09 20.97 -17.23
CA HIS A 702 12.11 22.04 -17.01
C HIS A 702 11.42 22.00 -15.63
N LEU A 703 11.57 20.90 -14.87
CA LEU A 703 11.04 20.77 -13.51
C LEU A 703 11.94 21.43 -12.45
N PHE A 704 13.13 21.92 -12.82
CA PHE A 704 14.12 22.45 -11.88
C PHE A 704 14.34 23.95 -12.10
N ASP A 705 14.55 24.68 -10.99
CA ASP A 705 15.05 26.05 -11.04
C ASP A 705 16.50 26.08 -11.53
N LYS A 706 16.92 27.18 -12.15
CA LYS A 706 18.30 27.38 -12.65
C LYS A 706 19.39 27.22 -11.60
N LYS A 707 19.09 27.54 -10.33
CA LYS A 707 20.03 27.36 -9.20
C LYS A 707 20.29 25.87 -8.89
N ASP A 708 19.31 25.02 -9.17
CA ASP A 708 19.34 23.59 -8.88
C ASP A 708 19.84 22.80 -10.09
N LEU A 709 19.54 23.26 -11.30
CA LEU A 709 20.00 22.69 -12.56
C LEU A 709 20.22 23.79 -13.62
N LEU A 710 21.44 24.30 -13.70
CA LEU A 710 21.90 25.21 -14.76
C LEU A 710 22.26 24.39 -16.00
N GLY A 711 21.70 24.74 -17.16
CA GLY A 711 22.07 24.16 -18.44
C GLY A 711 22.62 25.21 -19.39
N LEU A 712 23.62 24.85 -20.19
CA LEU A 712 24.19 25.65 -21.28
C LEU A 712 24.14 24.85 -22.57
N VAL A 713 23.87 25.53 -23.68
CA VAL A 713 23.99 25.01 -25.05
C VAL A 713 24.97 25.85 -25.85
N PHE A 714 25.76 25.20 -26.69
CA PHE A 714 26.70 25.82 -27.60
C PHE A 714 26.26 25.52 -29.04
N LYS A 715 26.05 26.57 -29.83
CA LYS A 715 25.59 26.49 -31.22
C LYS A 715 26.65 27.03 -32.17
N ILE A 716 26.73 26.42 -33.35
CA ILE A 716 27.43 26.96 -34.52
C ILE A 716 26.42 26.95 -35.66
N ASP A 717 26.29 28.07 -36.37
CA ASP A 717 25.29 28.24 -37.44
C ASP A 717 23.88 27.82 -36.97
N SER A 718 23.52 28.29 -35.76
CA SER A 718 22.26 27.99 -35.06
C SER A 718 21.98 26.52 -34.73
N LYS A 719 22.91 25.57 -34.99
CA LYS A 719 22.78 24.15 -34.64
C LYS A 719 23.52 23.81 -33.34
N ILE A 720 22.89 23.07 -32.43
CA ILE A 720 23.54 22.64 -31.18
C ILE A 720 24.70 21.68 -31.45
N LYS A 721 25.89 22.05 -30.95
CA LYS A 721 27.13 21.26 -30.99
C LYS A 721 27.59 20.78 -29.63
N SER A 722 27.11 21.38 -28.55
CA SER A 722 27.33 20.87 -27.21
C SER A 722 26.24 21.31 -26.24
N PHE A 723 26.01 20.51 -25.21
CA PHE A 723 25.26 20.93 -24.03
C PHE A 723 25.97 20.48 -22.75
N HIS A 724 25.81 21.28 -21.69
CA HIS A 724 26.38 20.99 -20.37
C HIS A 724 25.41 21.40 -19.25
N PHE A 725 25.19 20.53 -18.28
CA PHE A 725 24.42 20.80 -17.07
C PHE A 725 25.29 20.73 -15.81
N ALA A 726 25.00 21.60 -14.85
CA ALA A 726 25.59 21.67 -13.53
C ALA A 726 24.57 22.18 -12.49
N GLY A 727 24.89 22.12 -11.21
CA GLY A 727 24.00 22.65 -10.18
C GLY A 727 24.52 22.45 -8.76
N GLU A 728 23.71 22.85 -7.79
CA GLU A 728 24.09 22.85 -6.38
C GLU A 728 24.02 21.45 -5.73
N ILE A 729 25.06 21.05 -4.99
CA ILE A 729 25.00 19.96 -4.00
C ILE A 729 24.75 20.55 -2.61
N THR A 730 25.61 21.47 -2.20
CA THR A 730 25.46 22.29 -0.97
C THR A 730 25.70 23.76 -1.29
N LYS A 731 25.47 24.65 -0.33
CA LYS A 731 25.80 26.08 -0.47
C LYS A 731 27.26 26.33 -0.89
N ASN A 732 28.17 25.42 -0.59
CA ASN A 732 29.60 25.56 -0.86
C ASN A 732 30.11 24.69 -2.02
N ILE A 733 29.32 23.69 -2.45
CA ILE A 733 29.77 22.65 -3.38
C ILE A 733 28.77 22.52 -4.53
N GLY A 734 29.25 22.71 -5.76
CA GLY A 734 28.50 22.45 -6.99
C GLY A 734 28.85 21.09 -7.61
N SER A 735 28.01 20.62 -8.53
CA SER A 735 28.19 19.41 -9.34
C SER A 735 28.31 19.78 -10.81
N LEU A 736 29.39 19.38 -11.48
CA LEU A 736 29.52 19.35 -12.94
C LEU A 736 28.96 18.01 -13.42
N PHE A 737 27.76 18.03 -14.01
CA PHE A 737 26.94 16.82 -14.12
C PHE A 737 27.01 16.16 -15.51
N VAL A 738 26.32 16.74 -16.50
CA VAL A 738 26.16 16.14 -17.83
C VAL A 738 26.87 17.02 -18.82
N ILE A 739 27.78 16.46 -19.62
CA ILE A 739 28.37 17.12 -20.78
C ILE A 739 28.34 16.20 -21.99
N LYS A 740 27.92 16.74 -23.14
CA LYS A 740 28.00 16.10 -24.45
C LYS A 740 28.39 17.14 -25.48
N SER A 741 29.40 16.82 -26.29
CA SER A 741 29.98 17.72 -27.28
C SER A 741 30.24 16.95 -28.58
N ASP A 742 30.13 17.64 -29.71
CA ASP A 742 30.53 17.14 -31.03
C ASP A 742 32.04 16.87 -31.04
N HIS A 743 32.42 15.60 -31.22
CA HIS A 743 33.82 15.17 -31.21
C HIS A 743 34.63 15.69 -32.41
N ASN A 744 33.96 16.19 -33.44
CA ASN A 744 34.64 16.78 -34.60
C ASN A 744 35.23 18.15 -34.29
N ILE A 745 34.79 18.80 -33.20
CA ILE A 745 35.25 20.12 -32.78
C ILE A 745 36.27 19.94 -31.65
N ASN A 746 37.54 19.82 -32.04
CA ASN A 746 38.62 19.56 -31.10
C ASN A 746 38.78 20.71 -30.08
N GLY A 747 38.62 20.37 -28.79
CA GLY A 747 38.72 21.30 -27.66
C GLY A 747 37.36 21.74 -27.08
N LEU A 748 36.25 21.45 -27.77
CA LEU A 748 34.92 21.94 -27.38
C LEU A 748 34.48 21.46 -25.99
N HIS A 749 34.75 20.20 -25.62
CA HIS A 749 34.39 19.69 -24.30
C HIS A 749 35.18 20.37 -23.16
N ILE A 750 36.45 20.71 -23.39
CA ILE A 750 37.30 21.43 -22.43
C ILE A 750 36.80 22.86 -22.27
N TYR A 751 36.46 23.51 -23.38
CA TYR A 751 35.89 24.85 -23.39
C TYR A 751 34.56 24.91 -22.64
N MET A 752 33.67 23.95 -22.90
CA MET A 752 32.37 23.89 -22.23
C MET A 752 32.48 23.62 -20.73
N GLU A 753 33.37 22.72 -20.29
CA GLU A 753 33.64 22.56 -18.85
C GLU A 753 34.21 23.84 -18.23
N TYR A 754 35.17 24.50 -18.90
CA TYR A 754 35.72 25.77 -18.44
C TYR A 754 34.63 26.85 -18.26
N LEU A 755 33.78 27.04 -19.27
CA LEU A 755 32.69 28.01 -19.20
C LEU A 755 31.73 27.72 -18.05
N MET A 756 31.39 26.44 -17.84
CA MET A 756 30.52 26.06 -16.73
C MET A 756 31.19 26.34 -15.38
N ILE A 757 32.50 26.07 -15.25
CA ILE A 757 33.28 26.40 -14.04
C ILE A 757 33.26 27.90 -13.76
N ILE A 758 33.39 28.75 -14.79
CA ILE A 758 33.27 30.21 -14.66
C ILE A 758 31.86 30.62 -14.19
N LYS A 759 30.80 30.00 -14.73
CA LYS A 759 29.42 30.28 -14.30
C LYS A 759 29.12 29.81 -12.88
N MET A 760 29.93 28.90 -12.33
CA MET A 760 29.75 28.27 -11.02
C MET A 760 30.74 28.76 -9.96
N GLN A 761 31.29 29.97 -10.11
CA GLN A 761 32.28 30.56 -9.19
C GLN A 761 31.75 30.92 -7.80
N ASN A 762 30.43 30.97 -7.63
CA ASN A 762 29.80 31.17 -6.33
C ASN A 762 30.08 30.00 -5.36
N PHE A 763 30.51 28.83 -5.87
CA PHE A 763 30.88 27.68 -5.05
C PHE A 763 32.38 27.68 -4.71
N ASN A 764 32.73 27.12 -3.55
CA ASN A 764 34.12 26.94 -3.16
C ASN A 764 34.78 25.77 -3.89
N PHE A 765 33.99 24.73 -4.19
CA PHE A 765 34.45 23.56 -4.92
C PHE A 765 33.38 23.05 -5.88
N LEU A 766 33.81 22.39 -6.96
CA LEU A 766 32.95 21.72 -7.93
C LEU A 766 33.34 20.24 -8.03
N ASN A 767 32.38 19.34 -7.82
CA ASN A 767 32.56 17.91 -8.00
C ASN A 767 32.23 17.53 -9.45
N ALA A 768 33.10 16.77 -10.11
CA ALA A 768 32.87 16.30 -11.49
C ALA A 768 32.76 14.79 -11.61
N ALA A 769 32.34 14.09 -10.55
CA ALA A 769 32.26 12.64 -10.48
C ALA A 769 33.58 11.93 -10.84
N SER A 770 33.53 10.63 -11.09
CA SER A 770 34.69 9.81 -11.42
C SER A 770 34.97 9.71 -12.91
N ASP A 771 36.11 9.09 -13.24
CA ASP A 771 36.46 8.72 -14.62
C ASP A 771 35.96 7.32 -15.03
N MET A 772 35.30 6.60 -14.11
CA MET A 772 34.81 5.22 -14.30
C MET A 772 35.87 4.22 -14.78
N GLY A 773 37.16 4.53 -14.61
CA GLY A 773 38.28 3.73 -15.11
C GLY A 773 38.62 3.97 -16.59
N HIS A 774 37.97 4.93 -17.26
CA HIS A 774 38.24 5.23 -18.67
C HIS A 774 39.43 6.18 -18.83
N THR A 775 40.48 5.73 -19.51
CA THR A 775 41.74 6.47 -19.71
C THR A 775 41.55 7.84 -20.37
N GLY A 776 40.69 7.93 -21.40
CA GLY A 776 40.38 9.20 -22.05
C GLY A 776 39.65 10.19 -21.14
N LEU A 777 38.69 9.72 -20.34
CA LEU A 777 37.98 10.56 -19.37
C LEU A 777 38.90 11.02 -18.25
N LYS A 778 39.76 10.12 -17.74
CA LYS A 778 40.81 10.43 -16.78
C LYS A 778 41.73 11.54 -17.28
N HIS A 779 42.21 11.43 -18.52
CA HIS A 779 43.06 12.44 -19.13
C HIS A 779 42.36 13.81 -19.20
N ASN A 780 41.11 13.85 -19.67
CA ASN A 780 40.31 15.08 -19.74
C ASN A 780 40.12 15.73 -18.36
N LYS A 781 39.74 14.94 -17.35
CA LYS A 781 39.54 15.47 -15.98
C LYS A 781 40.85 15.98 -15.38
N GLN A 782 41.98 15.36 -15.67
CA GLN A 782 43.29 15.80 -15.22
C GLN A 782 43.80 17.08 -15.92
N ILE A 783 43.43 17.29 -17.19
CA ILE A 783 43.73 18.55 -17.92
C ILE A 783 43.16 19.75 -17.17
N LEU A 784 41.99 19.59 -16.55
CA LEU A 784 41.31 20.61 -15.78
C LEU A 784 41.91 20.79 -14.36
N ARG A 785 43.02 20.14 -14.01
CA ARG A 785 43.76 20.41 -12.75
C ARG A 785 42.85 20.30 -11.50
N PRO A 786 42.37 19.09 -11.16
CA PRO A 786 41.62 18.88 -9.92
C PRO A 786 42.44 19.37 -8.72
N ALA A 787 41.77 20.05 -7.80
CA ALA A 787 42.36 20.53 -6.56
C ALA A 787 42.56 19.37 -5.57
N LYS A 788 41.63 18.40 -5.54
CA LYS A 788 41.71 17.20 -4.72
C LYS A 788 40.89 16.06 -5.32
N MET A 789 41.11 14.85 -4.79
CA MET A 789 40.32 13.66 -5.10
C MET A 789 39.47 13.28 -3.89
N LEU A 790 38.24 12.81 -4.12
CA LEU A 790 37.36 12.28 -3.07
C LEU A 790 37.17 10.77 -3.27
N ASN A 791 37.50 9.98 -2.24
CA ASN A 791 37.30 8.53 -2.28
C ASN A 791 35.86 8.17 -1.91
N MET A 792 35.26 7.28 -2.70
CA MET A 792 33.98 6.66 -2.41
C MET A 792 34.17 5.17 -2.14
N TYR A 793 33.39 4.65 -1.22
CA TYR A 793 33.45 3.27 -0.77
C TYR A 793 32.10 2.58 -0.97
N LYS A 794 32.15 1.26 -0.95
CA LYS A 794 30.98 0.39 -0.84
C LYS A 794 31.09 -0.40 0.46
N ALA A 795 29.99 -0.53 1.19
CA ALA A 795 29.97 -1.25 2.48
C ALA A 795 29.14 -2.53 2.41
N TYR A 796 29.56 -3.54 3.16
CA TYR A 796 28.95 -4.87 3.23
C TYR A 796 28.83 -5.32 4.68
N LYS A 797 27.63 -5.75 5.09
CA LYS A 797 27.42 -6.49 6.34
C LYS A 797 27.29 -7.97 6.01
N ASP A 798 28.26 -8.78 6.47
CA ASP A 798 28.31 -10.23 6.24
C ASP A 798 28.76 -10.97 7.52
N LYS A 799 27.88 -11.79 8.10
CA LYS A 799 28.21 -12.60 9.29
C LYS A 799 29.02 -13.86 8.98
N LYS A 800 29.22 -14.24 7.71
CA LYS A 800 29.93 -15.46 7.29
C LYS A 800 31.40 -15.24 6.93
N VAL A 801 31.87 -13.99 6.87
CA VAL A 801 33.28 -13.71 6.59
C VAL A 801 34.06 -13.74 7.89
N THR A 802 34.64 -14.90 8.20
CA THR A 802 35.81 -14.98 9.08
C THR A 802 36.95 -14.23 8.40
N ILE A 803 37.51 -13.28 9.16
CA ILE A 803 38.55 -12.33 8.80
C ILE A 803 39.62 -12.93 7.85
N GLN A 804 39.69 -12.43 6.62
CA GLN A 804 40.98 -12.10 6.01
C GLN A 804 41.08 -10.58 6.06
N LYS A 805 41.89 -10.07 7.00
CA LYS A 805 42.33 -8.68 7.04
C LYS A 805 43.14 -8.45 5.76
N GLU A 806 42.51 -8.06 4.67
CA GLU A 806 43.23 -7.24 3.69
C GLU A 806 43.52 -5.92 4.41
N ALA A 807 44.77 -5.78 4.81
CA ALA A 807 45.30 -4.54 5.33
C ALA A 807 45.03 -3.45 4.29
N PHE A 808 44.10 -2.55 4.62
CA PHE A 808 44.13 -1.22 4.04
C PHE A 808 45.49 -0.64 4.46
N LYS A 809 46.48 -0.70 3.57
CA LYS A 809 47.64 0.17 3.70
C LYS A 809 47.10 1.58 3.58
N ASP A 810 47.19 2.28 4.69
CA ASP A 810 46.90 3.68 4.85
C ASP A 810 47.62 4.50 3.76
N GLU A 811 46.89 4.90 2.72
CA GLU A 811 47.14 6.18 2.05
C GLU A 811 46.16 7.17 2.68
N PHE A 812 46.51 7.63 3.89
CA PHE A 812 45.74 8.62 4.65
C PHE A 812 46.12 10.05 4.30
#